data_AF-L1JWJ9-F1
#
_entry.id   AF-L1JWJ9-F1
#
_cell.length_a   1.000
_cell.length_b   1.000
_cell.length_c   1.000
_cell.angle_alpha   90.00
_cell.angle_beta   90.00
_cell.angle_gamma   90.00
#
_symmetry.space_group_name_H-M   'P 1'
#
loop_
_entity.id
_entity.type
_entity.pdbx_description
1 polymer ?
#
loop_
_entity_poly.entity_id
_entity_poly.type
_entity_poly.pdbx_seq_one_letter_code
_entity_poly.pdbx_strand_id
1 'polypeptide(L)'
;MRKHMTSELFEKLKGVKTSKGYSLSNGMQAGVLRPHLGVGFTCGDQECFEAFKEIIYPIVKGWHGFDPEMQEHRSDLDATKLVFTEEQQGKFSQYVKSTRVRAARNISGYSLPAGSSKEDRLAVEDVLKEAFGALPEALQGTYYPLGSLSAEQEQDLQAGGFLFQKPGPMQLLGAAGAGRDWPEGRGIFHNDAKTVLCWCNEEDQCRIIAMEEGGDVKGVFSRFCQLSEAIKTAAEGKGQALMYDERLGFLGTCPSNLGTGLRASVMIVLPELNKDPKRLEEICRKYDLQPRGSSGEHSAAVGAKWDISNKQRIGYSEVELVQKMIDGVTQLISIEEELAAAAAAAAAGGGSGAGEQASEAASGEGPDTEDFKYITFTELPPFTEKHQVLMRKHMTSELFEKLKGVKTSKGYSLSNGMQAGVLRPHLGVGFTCGDQECFEAFKEIIYPIVKGWHGFDPEMQEHRSDLDATKLVFTEEQQGKFSQYVKSTRVRAARNISGYSLPAGSSKEDRLAVEDVLKEAFGALPEALQGTYYPLGSLSAEQEQDLQAGGFLFQKPGPMQLLGAAGAGRDWPEGRGIFHNDAKTVLCWCNEEDQCRIIAMEEGGDVKGVFSRFCQLSEAIKTAAEGKGQALMYDERLGFLGTCPSNLGTGLRASVMIVLPELNKDPKRLEEICRKYDLQPRGSSGEHSAAVGAKWDISNKQRIGYSEVELVQKMIDGVTQLISIEEELAAAAAAAAGGGEGGAGQGGSGDS
;
A
#
# COMPACT_ATOMS: atom_id res chain seq x y z
N MET A 1 -15.80 -5.06 -13.83
CA MET A 1 -16.04 -4.68 -15.25
C MET A 1 -15.29 -5.56 -16.24
N ARG A 2 -13.94 -5.49 -16.33
CA ARG A 2 -13.13 -6.18 -17.37
C ARG A 2 -13.51 -7.65 -17.60
N LYS A 3 -13.74 -8.42 -16.52
CA LYS A 3 -14.09 -9.84 -16.59
C LYS A 3 -15.40 -10.13 -17.35
N HIS A 4 -16.29 -9.14 -17.47
CA HIS A 4 -17.65 -9.31 -17.99
C HIS A 4 -17.92 -8.49 -19.25
N MET A 5 -17.10 -7.46 -19.54
CA MET A 5 -17.24 -6.66 -20.76
C MET A 5 -16.60 -7.37 -21.96
N THR A 6 -17.40 -8.13 -22.71
CA THR A 6 -16.97 -8.75 -23.98
C THR A 6 -17.07 -7.75 -25.13
N SER A 7 -16.40 -8.03 -26.25
CA SER A 7 -16.51 -7.19 -27.46
C SER A 7 -17.96 -7.13 -27.97
N GLU A 8 -18.68 -8.25 -27.93
CA GLU A 8 -20.10 -8.32 -28.31
C GLU A 8 -20.98 -7.47 -27.39
N LEU A 9 -20.76 -7.57 -26.07
CA LEU A 9 -21.52 -6.77 -25.10
C LEU A 9 -21.21 -5.27 -25.24
N PHE A 10 -19.95 -4.92 -25.49
CA PHE A 10 -19.57 -3.53 -25.77
C PHE A 10 -20.26 -3.00 -27.03
N GLU A 11 -20.23 -3.75 -28.13
CA GLU A 11 -20.87 -3.36 -29.39
C GLU A 11 -22.39 -3.19 -29.23
N LYS A 12 -23.01 -4.04 -28.41
CA LYS A 12 -24.43 -3.93 -28.06
C LYS A 12 -24.74 -2.67 -27.24
N LEU A 13 -23.91 -2.33 -26.26
CA LEU A 13 -24.21 -1.28 -25.28
C LEU A 13 -23.61 0.09 -25.62
N LYS A 14 -22.64 0.20 -26.55
CA LYS A 14 -21.89 1.46 -26.79
C LYS A 14 -22.75 2.64 -27.24
N GLY A 15 -23.89 2.37 -27.87
CA GLY A 15 -24.86 3.39 -28.30
C GLY A 15 -25.92 3.73 -27.26
N VAL A 16 -26.03 2.95 -26.19
CA VAL A 16 -27.06 3.12 -25.15
C VAL A 16 -26.72 4.31 -24.26
N LYS A 17 -27.73 5.15 -24.00
CA LYS A 17 -27.67 6.28 -23.08
C LYS A 17 -28.94 6.31 -22.24
N THR A 18 -28.80 6.75 -21.01
CA THR A 18 -29.94 7.09 -20.14
C THR A 18 -30.61 8.37 -20.64
N SER A 19 -31.82 8.65 -20.15
CA SER A 19 -32.58 9.88 -20.40
C SER A 19 -31.80 11.16 -20.03
N LYS A 20 -30.88 11.07 -19.06
CA LYS A 20 -29.96 12.18 -18.68
C LYS A 20 -28.65 12.19 -19.46
N GLY A 21 -28.52 11.33 -20.46
CA GLY A 21 -27.38 11.28 -21.38
C GLY A 21 -26.16 10.52 -20.85
N TYR A 22 -26.26 9.82 -19.71
CA TYR A 22 -25.18 8.98 -19.20
C TYR A 22 -25.01 7.74 -20.09
N SER A 23 -23.81 7.56 -20.63
CA SER A 23 -23.49 6.51 -21.60
C SER A 23 -22.67 5.37 -20.99
N LEU A 24 -22.56 4.26 -21.73
CA LEU A 24 -21.65 3.17 -21.37
C LEU A 24 -20.21 3.68 -21.17
N SER A 25 -19.75 4.58 -22.04
CA SER A 25 -18.42 5.17 -21.95
C SER A 25 -18.21 5.93 -20.64
N ASN A 26 -19.23 6.66 -20.15
CA ASN A 26 -19.15 7.33 -18.85
C ASN A 26 -19.02 6.32 -17.72
N GLY A 27 -19.82 5.26 -17.73
CA GLY A 27 -19.77 4.23 -16.68
C GLY A 27 -18.46 3.45 -16.66
N MET A 28 -17.85 3.20 -17.82
CA MET A 28 -16.57 2.48 -17.92
C MET A 28 -15.34 3.35 -17.70
N GLN A 29 -15.47 4.68 -17.81
CA GLN A 29 -14.34 5.62 -17.90
C GLN A 29 -13.32 5.43 -16.78
N ALA A 30 -13.77 5.40 -15.53
CA ALA A 30 -12.90 5.20 -14.39
C ALA A 30 -12.16 3.85 -14.45
N GLY A 31 -12.85 2.76 -14.80
CA GLY A 31 -12.25 1.42 -14.91
C GLY A 31 -11.26 1.29 -16.08
N VAL A 32 -11.49 2.00 -17.19
CA VAL A 32 -10.57 2.04 -18.33
C VAL A 32 -9.32 2.86 -18.01
N LEU A 33 -9.48 4.04 -17.42
CA LEU A 33 -8.36 4.90 -17.03
C LEU A 33 -7.56 4.34 -15.84
N ARG A 34 -8.20 3.49 -15.01
CA ARG A 34 -7.61 2.91 -13.80
C ARG A 34 -7.80 1.38 -13.80
N PRO A 35 -6.97 0.63 -14.54
CA PRO A 35 -7.17 -0.82 -14.75
C PRO A 35 -7.01 -1.68 -13.48
N HIS A 36 -6.51 -1.11 -12.37
CA HIS A 36 -6.39 -1.81 -11.07
C HIS A 36 -7.63 -1.67 -10.17
N LEU A 37 -8.67 -0.93 -10.58
CA LEU A 37 -9.91 -0.85 -9.80
C LEU A 37 -10.62 -2.21 -9.74
N GLY A 38 -11.02 -2.64 -8.55
CA GLY A 38 -11.68 -3.94 -8.34
C GLY A 38 -13.02 -4.05 -9.08
N VAL A 39 -13.85 -2.98 -9.04
CA VAL A 39 -15.15 -2.93 -9.72
C VAL A 39 -15.01 -2.34 -11.13
N GLY A 40 -14.55 -1.09 -11.22
CA GLY A 40 -14.24 -0.40 -12.48
C GLY A 40 -15.45 0.00 -13.33
N PHE A 41 -16.64 0.14 -12.74
CA PHE A 41 -17.83 0.68 -13.41
C PHE A 41 -18.58 1.60 -12.45
N THR A 42 -19.14 2.71 -12.93
CA THR A 42 -19.95 3.65 -12.15
C THR A 42 -21.29 3.93 -12.81
N CYS A 43 -22.28 4.32 -12.02
CA CYS A 43 -23.56 4.80 -12.49
C CYS A 43 -23.74 6.29 -12.25
N GLY A 44 -24.30 6.98 -13.25
CA GLY A 44 -24.54 8.42 -13.22
C GLY A 44 -25.96 8.82 -12.84
N ASP A 45 -26.90 7.89 -12.89
CA ASP A 45 -28.32 8.09 -12.55
C ASP A 45 -28.98 6.74 -12.24
N GLN A 46 -30.26 6.76 -11.86
CA GLN A 46 -31.02 5.55 -11.53
C GLN A 46 -31.30 4.66 -12.77
N GLU A 47 -31.47 5.25 -13.95
CA GLU A 47 -31.76 4.50 -15.19
C GLU A 47 -30.56 3.66 -15.65
N CYS A 48 -29.34 4.06 -15.29
CA CYS A 48 -28.10 3.31 -15.50
C CYS A 48 -28.22 1.83 -15.12
N PHE A 49 -28.93 1.52 -14.03
CA PHE A 49 -29.02 0.16 -13.49
C PHE A 49 -29.82 -0.78 -14.38
N GLU A 50 -30.82 -0.26 -15.10
CA GLU A 50 -31.59 -1.02 -16.08
C GLU A 50 -30.90 -0.97 -17.45
N ALA A 51 -30.50 0.22 -17.91
CA ALA A 51 -29.88 0.43 -19.22
C ALA A 51 -28.59 -0.38 -19.42
N PHE A 52 -27.84 -0.62 -18.33
CA PHE A 52 -26.59 -1.37 -18.35
C PHE A 52 -26.64 -2.62 -17.47
N LYS A 53 -27.83 -3.18 -17.20
CA LYS A 53 -27.96 -4.37 -16.33
C LYS A 53 -27.11 -5.56 -16.77
N GLU A 54 -26.94 -5.75 -18.08
CA GLU A 54 -26.15 -6.85 -18.66
C GLU A 54 -24.66 -6.79 -18.29
N ILE A 55 -24.14 -5.63 -17.89
CA ILE A 55 -22.79 -5.52 -17.31
C ILE A 55 -22.83 -5.37 -15.79
N ILE A 56 -23.84 -4.69 -15.23
CA ILE A 56 -23.94 -4.44 -13.79
C ILE A 56 -24.21 -5.73 -13.02
N TYR A 57 -25.17 -6.55 -13.45
CA TYR A 57 -25.53 -7.78 -12.73
C TYR A 57 -24.37 -8.78 -12.64
N PRO A 58 -23.62 -9.07 -13.73
CA PRO A 58 -22.41 -9.89 -13.61
C PRO A 58 -21.35 -9.29 -12.68
N ILE A 59 -21.20 -7.97 -12.65
CA ILE A 59 -20.30 -7.29 -11.69
C ILE A 59 -20.79 -7.52 -10.25
N VAL A 60 -22.08 -7.35 -9.98
CA VAL A 60 -22.67 -7.55 -8.65
C VAL A 60 -22.49 -9.01 -8.21
N LYS A 61 -22.78 -9.97 -9.09
CA LYS A 61 -22.55 -11.40 -8.85
C LYS A 61 -21.09 -11.72 -8.58
N GLY A 62 -20.17 -11.18 -9.37
CA GLY A 62 -18.74 -11.42 -9.20
C GLY A 62 -18.14 -10.75 -7.95
N TRP A 63 -18.65 -9.60 -7.55
CA TRP A 63 -18.14 -8.81 -6.42
C TRP A 63 -18.75 -9.24 -5.07
N HIS A 64 -20.08 -9.37 -5.03
CA HIS A 64 -20.83 -9.65 -3.81
C HIS A 64 -21.18 -11.13 -3.63
N GLY A 65 -21.07 -11.94 -4.68
CA GLY A 65 -21.60 -13.31 -4.66
C GLY A 65 -23.14 -13.36 -4.62
N PHE A 66 -23.79 -12.26 -4.99
CA PHE A 66 -25.25 -12.10 -5.02
C PHE A 66 -25.72 -11.98 -6.46
N ASP A 67 -26.65 -12.81 -6.90
CA ASP A 67 -27.14 -12.83 -8.28
C ASP A 67 -28.48 -12.09 -8.43
N PRO A 68 -28.50 -10.86 -8.98
CA PRO A 68 -29.74 -10.06 -9.07
C PRO A 68 -30.78 -10.64 -10.03
N GLU A 69 -30.43 -11.63 -10.88
CA GLU A 69 -31.41 -12.33 -11.70
C GLU A 69 -32.23 -13.35 -10.89
N MET A 70 -31.68 -13.82 -9.77
CA MET A 70 -32.21 -14.96 -9.01
C MET A 70 -32.57 -14.58 -7.56
N GLN A 71 -32.18 -13.39 -7.12
CA GLN A 71 -32.28 -12.96 -5.73
C GLN A 71 -32.82 -11.53 -5.63
N GLU A 72 -33.59 -11.31 -4.57
CA GLU A 72 -34.05 -9.98 -4.17
C GLU A 72 -33.34 -9.52 -2.89
N HIS A 73 -33.32 -8.22 -2.69
CA HIS A 73 -32.77 -7.57 -1.51
C HIS A 73 -33.90 -7.10 -0.59
N ARG A 74 -33.61 -7.04 0.71
CA ARG A 74 -34.52 -6.52 1.74
C ARG A 74 -33.80 -5.47 2.57
N SER A 75 -34.48 -4.39 2.92
CA SER A 75 -33.99 -3.37 3.85
C SER A 75 -34.79 -3.40 5.13
N ASP A 76 -34.14 -3.12 6.26
CA ASP A 76 -34.77 -3.02 7.57
C ASP A 76 -33.98 -2.02 8.43
N LEU A 77 -34.52 -0.81 8.58
CA LEU A 77 -33.94 0.30 9.35
C LEU A 77 -34.62 0.48 10.71
N ASP A 78 -34.95 -0.63 11.36
CA ASP A 78 -35.54 -0.64 12.70
C ASP A 78 -34.53 -1.11 13.76
N ALA A 79 -33.85 -0.15 14.40
CA ALA A 79 -32.88 -0.43 15.46
C ALA A 79 -33.48 -1.15 16.67
N THR A 80 -34.81 -1.14 16.85
CA THR A 80 -35.45 -1.82 17.99
C THR A 80 -35.38 -3.35 17.86
N LYS A 81 -35.23 -3.87 16.63
CA LYS A 81 -35.10 -5.30 16.33
C LYS A 81 -33.73 -5.89 16.65
N LEU A 82 -32.73 -5.06 16.95
CA LEU A 82 -31.42 -5.54 17.39
C LEU A 82 -31.54 -6.19 18.77
N VAL A 83 -31.05 -7.42 18.85
CA VAL A 83 -30.87 -8.18 20.09
C VAL A 83 -29.48 -7.88 20.61
N PHE A 84 -29.42 -7.05 21.65
CA PHE A 84 -28.18 -6.64 22.31
C PHE A 84 -28.41 -6.62 23.82
N THR A 85 -28.07 -7.71 24.50
CA THR A 85 -28.38 -7.90 25.93
C THR A 85 -27.55 -6.96 26.81
N GLU A 86 -27.99 -6.72 28.04
CA GLU A 86 -27.23 -5.92 29.01
C GLU A 86 -25.82 -6.49 29.26
N GLU A 87 -25.68 -7.82 29.26
CA GLU A 87 -24.38 -8.49 29.37
C GLU A 87 -23.47 -8.16 28.18
N GLN A 88 -24.00 -8.28 26.95
CA GLN A 88 -23.24 -7.93 25.75
C GLN A 88 -22.87 -6.43 25.75
N GLN A 89 -23.78 -5.55 26.15
CA GLN A 89 -23.50 -4.11 26.27
C GLN A 89 -22.38 -3.82 27.28
N GLY A 90 -22.40 -4.52 28.43
CA GLY A 90 -21.33 -4.44 29.43
C GLY A 90 -19.98 -4.84 28.85
N LYS A 91 -19.92 -5.98 28.15
CA LYS A 91 -18.70 -6.46 27.47
C LYS A 91 -18.22 -5.49 26.40
N PHE A 92 -19.12 -4.98 25.57
CA PHE A 92 -18.77 -4.03 24.51
C PHE A 92 -18.19 -2.74 25.11
N SER A 93 -18.75 -2.25 26.22
CA SER A 93 -18.24 -1.06 26.91
C SER A 93 -16.81 -1.21 27.43
N GLN A 94 -16.37 -2.44 27.70
CA GLN A 94 -15.01 -2.73 28.16
C GLN A 94 -14.01 -2.85 27.00
N TYR A 95 -14.38 -3.59 25.95
CA TYR A 95 -13.45 -3.99 24.88
C TYR A 95 -13.50 -3.04 23.66
N VAL A 96 -14.66 -2.47 23.35
CA VAL A 96 -14.86 -1.59 22.18
C VAL A 96 -14.51 -0.15 22.53
N LYS A 97 -13.66 0.46 21.71
CA LYS A 97 -13.19 1.85 21.84
C LYS A 97 -14.07 2.82 21.08
N SER A 98 -14.58 2.44 19.91
CA SER A 98 -15.54 3.26 19.19
C SER A 98 -16.40 2.42 18.27
N THR A 99 -17.58 2.94 17.96
CA THR A 99 -18.56 2.30 17.09
C THR A 99 -18.95 3.27 15.98
N ARG A 100 -19.09 2.76 14.76
CA ARG A 100 -19.37 3.57 13.58
C ARG A 100 -20.22 2.82 12.57
N VAL A 101 -21.29 3.45 12.10
CA VAL A 101 -22.17 2.95 11.04
C VAL A 101 -22.21 3.97 9.91
N ARG A 102 -22.01 3.53 8.67
CA ARG A 102 -22.18 4.39 7.48
C ARG A 102 -22.89 3.68 6.33
N ALA A 103 -23.61 4.45 5.52
CA ALA A 103 -24.11 4.01 4.21
C ALA A 103 -24.37 5.23 3.32
N ALA A 104 -24.60 4.98 2.03
CA ALA A 104 -25.13 5.99 1.13
C ALA A 104 -26.66 5.93 1.07
N ARG A 105 -27.31 7.09 0.89
CA ARG A 105 -28.70 7.17 0.42
C ARG A 105 -28.74 8.16 -0.74
N ASN A 106 -29.45 7.81 -1.79
CA ASN A 106 -29.60 8.65 -2.96
C ASN A 106 -31.09 8.89 -3.20
N ILE A 107 -31.42 9.98 -3.85
CA ILE A 107 -32.77 10.51 -4.06
C ILE A 107 -33.09 10.38 -5.54
N SER A 108 -34.15 9.62 -5.84
CA SER A 108 -34.68 9.42 -7.19
C SER A 108 -35.00 10.74 -7.88
N GLY A 109 -35.03 10.73 -9.21
CA GLY A 109 -35.25 11.93 -10.01
C GLY A 109 -34.01 12.81 -10.21
N TYR A 110 -33.02 12.75 -9.31
CA TYR A 110 -31.73 13.44 -9.47
C TYR A 110 -30.62 12.49 -9.95
N SER A 111 -29.58 13.03 -10.57
CA SER A 111 -28.42 12.23 -11.00
C SER A 111 -27.51 11.88 -9.82
N LEU A 112 -26.80 10.76 -9.91
CA LEU A 112 -25.70 10.41 -9.01
C LEU A 112 -24.45 11.25 -9.34
N PRO A 113 -23.52 11.48 -8.39
CA PRO A 113 -22.37 12.38 -8.60
C PRO A 113 -21.56 12.16 -9.89
N ALA A 114 -21.39 10.91 -10.34
CA ALA A 114 -20.69 10.63 -11.60
C ALA A 114 -21.39 11.22 -12.85
N GLY A 115 -22.72 11.28 -12.86
CA GLY A 115 -23.55 11.83 -13.95
C GLY A 115 -24.14 13.21 -13.66
N SER A 116 -23.97 13.72 -12.44
CA SER A 116 -24.66 14.91 -11.95
C SER A 116 -24.29 16.20 -12.68
N SER A 117 -25.33 16.99 -13.01
CA SER A 117 -25.23 18.40 -13.41
C SER A 117 -25.16 19.29 -12.17
N LYS A 118 -24.83 20.58 -12.37
CA LYS A 118 -24.83 21.56 -11.27
C LYS A 118 -26.22 21.69 -10.64
N GLU A 119 -27.28 21.72 -11.45
CA GLU A 119 -28.66 21.91 -11.03
C GLU A 119 -29.15 20.74 -10.18
N ASP A 120 -28.94 19.50 -10.64
CA ASP A 120 -29.29 18.30 -9.87
C ASP A 120 -28.57 18.28 -8.52
N ARG A 121 -27.32 18.73 -8.49
CA ARG A 121 -26.50 18.75 -7.27
C ARG A 121 -27.01 19.75 -6.23
N LEU A 122 -27.37 20.95 -6.68
CA LEU A 122 -27.96 21.98 -5.83
C LEU A 122 -29.35 21.55 -5.33
N ALA A 123 -30.16 20.91 -6.18
CA ALA A 123 -31.46 20.37 -5.78
C ALA A 123 -31.33 19.28 -4.70
N VAL A 124 -30.36 18.38 -4.83
CA VAL A 124 -30.01 17.40 -3.79
C VAL A 124 -29.58 18.10 -2.49
N GLU A 125 -28.72 19.11 -2.58
CA GLU A 125 -28.28 19.88 -1.41
C GLU A 125 -29.48 20.50 -0.67
N ASP A 126 -30.46 21.04 -1.39
CA ASP A 126 -31.66 21.63 -0.80
C ASP A 126 -32.52 20.60 -0.07
N VAL A 127 -32.70 19.40 -0.64
CA VAL A 127 -33.40 18.28 0.03
C VAL A 127 -32.68 17.90 1.32
N LEU A 128 -31.35 17.80 1.28
CA LEU A 128 -30.56 17.39 2.45
C LEU A 128 -30.60 18.45 3.56
N LYS A 129 -30.58 19.74 3.23
CA LYS A 129 -30.75 20.83 4.22
C LYS A 129 -32.11 20.75 4.92
N GLU A 130 -33.17 20.44 4.19
CA GLU A 130 -34.50 20.22 4.77
C GLU A 130 -34.51 19.01 5.71
N ALA A 131 -33.87 17.91 5.32
CA ALA A 131 -33.72 16.73 6.16
C ALA A 131 -32.96 17.03 7.47
N PHE A 132 -31.87 17.80 7.40
CA PHE A 132 -31.10 18.18 8.59
C PHE A 132 -31.93 19.03 9.55
N GLY A 133 -32.71 19.98 9.03
CA GLY A 133 -33.61 20.81 9.84
C GLY A 133 -34.75 20.02 10.50
N ALA A 134 -35.12 18.86 9.96
CA ALA A 134 -36.18 18.00 10.49
C ALA A 134 -35.68 16.98 11.55
N LEU A 135 -34.38 16.94 11.85
CA LEU A 135 -33.84 16.01 12.85
C LEU A 135 -34.39 16.32 14.26
N PRO A 136 -34.49 15.31 15.14
CA PRO A 136 -34.79 15.55 16.55
C PRO A 136 -33.78 16.50 17.19
N GLU A 137 -34.17 17.23 18.23
CA GLU A 137 -33.34 18.25 18.90
C GLU A 137 -31.93 17.75 19.25
N ALA A 138 -31.80 16.53 19.78
CA ALA A 138 -30.50 15.92 20.13
C ALA A 138 -29.57 15.64 18.92
N LEU A 139 -30.11 15.65 17.69
CA LEU A 139 -29.39 15.42 16.44
C LEU A 139 -29.31 16.68 15.56
N GLN A 140 -29.79 17.82 16.04
CA GLN A 140 -29.62 19.09 15.34
C GLN A 140 -28.14 19.51 15.30
N GLY A 141 -27.80 20.31 14.31
CA GLY A 141 -26.47 20.88 14.18
C GLY A 141 -26.32 21.73 12.94
N THR A 142 -25.11 21.76 12.39
CA THR A 142 -24.72 22.75 11.40
C THR A 142 -24.35 22.09 10.07
N TYR A 143 -24.85 22.68 8.97
CA TYR A 143 -24.41 22.36 7.62
C TYR A 143 -23.37 23.38 7.15
N TYR A 144 -22.24 22.88 6.68
CA TYR A 144 -21.08 23.62 6.22
C TYR A 144 -20.92 23.42 4.70
N PRO A 145 -21.36 24.37 3.87
CA PRO A 145 -21.10 24.32 2.44
C PRO A 145 -19.60 24.48 2.16
N LEU A 146 -19.00 23.62 1.34
CA LEU A 146 -17.56 23.64 1.08
C LEU A 146 -17.10 24.93 0.39
N GLY A 147 -17.97 25.55 -0.41
CA GLY A 147 -17.66 26.81 -1.10
C GLY A 147 -17.63 28.05 -0.19
N SER A 148 -18.01 27.93 1.08
CA SER A 148 -18.13 29.05 2.02
C SER A 148 -17.50 28.77 3.39
N LEU A 149 -16.57 27.82 3.48
CA LEU A 149 -15.86 27.54 4.73
C LEU A 149 -14.96 28.71 5.10
N SER A 150 -15.00 29.14 6.37
CA SER A 150 -13.91 29.92 6.94
C SER A 150 -12.67 29.04 7.17
N ALA A 151 -11.49 29.65 7.29
CA ALA A 151 -10.27 28.90 7.58
C ALA A 151 -10.36 28.10 8.90
N GLU A 152 -11.04 28.67 9.91
CA GLU A 152 -11.29 28.01 11.20
C GLU A 152 -12.21 26.80 11.03
N GLN A 153 -13.31 26.94 10.29
CA GLN A 153 -14.23 25.83 10.01
C GLN A 153 -13.55 24.73 9.21
N GLU A 154 -12.73 25.09 8.23
CA GLU A 154 -11.96 24.11 7.45
C GLU A 154 -10.99 23.35 8.36
N GLN A 155 -10.24 24.04 9.22
CA GLN A 155 -9.32 23.44 10.17
C GLN A 155 -10.03 22.51 11.16
N ASP A 156 -11.19 22.92 11.70
CA ASP A 156 -11.98 22.11 12.63
C ASP A 156 -12.53 20.84 11.98
N LEU A 157 -13.02 20.95 10.74
CA LEU A 157 -13.50 19.80 9.97
C LEU A 157 -12.34 18.86 9.60
N GLN A 158 -11.14 19.38 9.34
CA GLN A 158 -9.93 18.57 9.12
C GLN A 158 -9.50 17.84 10.39
N ALA A 159 -9.40 18.56 11.51
CA ALA A 159 -8.99 18.00 12.80
C ALA A 159 -9.96 16.92 13.30
N GLY A 160 -11.26 17.08 13.02
CA GLY A 160 -12.28 16.07 13.31
C GLY A 160 -12.30 14.88 12.34
N GLY A 161 -11.51 14.90 11.26
CA GLY A 161 -11.55 13.87 10.22
C GLY A 161 -12.86 13.88 9.40
N PHE A 162 -13.55 15.01 9.35
CA PHE A 162 -14.85 15.17 8.68
C PHE A 162 -14.72 15.78 7.28
N LEU A 163 -13.66 16.54 6.99
CA LEU A 163 -13.47 17.18 5.69
C LEU A 163 -13.09 16.17 4.61
N PHE A 164 -13.87 16.12 3.52
CA PHE A 164 -13.50 15.40 2.30
C PHE A 164 -12.93 16.37 1.25
N GLN A 165 -12.04 15.85 0.40
CA GLN A 165 -11.24 16.65 -0.53
C GLN A 165 -11.70 16.51 -1.98
N LYS A 166 -11.36 17.50 -2.82
CA LYS A 166 -11.64 17.42 -4.26
C LYS A 166 -10.97 16.17 -4.84
N PRO A 167 -11.71 15.28 -5.51
CA PRO A 167 -11.08 14.13 -6.11
C PRO A 167 -10.18 14.56 -7.27
N GLY A 168 -8.93 14.11 -7.25
CA GLY A 168 -7.98 14.35 -8.34
C GLY A 168 -8.45 13.71 -9.65
N PRO A 169 -8.04 14.23 -10.83
CA PRO A 169 -8.56 13.78 -12.13
C PRO A 169 -8.31 12.29 -12.40
N MET A 170 -7.20 11.76 -11.88
CA MET A 170 -6.88 10.34 -12.00
C MET A 170 -7.39 9.51 -10.82
N GLN A 171 -7.99 10.08 -9.77
CA GLN A 171 -8.65 9.30 -8.71
C GLN A 171 -9.97 8.70 -9.22
N LEU A 172 -10.52 7.66 -8.56
CA LEU A 172 -11.73 6.97 -9.04
C LEU A 172 -12.88 7.94 -9.31
N LEU A 173 -13.20 8.78 -8.32
CA LEU A 173 -14.30 9.74 -8.41
C LEU A 173 -14.04 10.86 -9.43
N GLY A 174 -12.79 11.31 -9.56
CA GLY A 174 -12.40 12.30 -10.56
C GLY A 174 -12.54 11.76 -11.98
N ALA A 175 -12.05 10.53 -12.22
CA ALA A 175 -12.16 9.84 -13.50
C ALA A 175 -13.60 9.47 -13.86
N ALA A 176 -14.45 9.22 -12.86
CA ALA A 176 -15.89 9.01 -13.04
C ALA A 176 -16.67 10.32 -13.26
N GLY A 177 -16.02 11.48 -13.10
CA GLY A 177 -16.60 12.79 -13.32
C GLY A 177 -17.31 13.43 -12.12
N ALA A 178 -17.22 12.83 -10.92
CA ALA A 178 -17.82 13.40 -9.71
C ALA A 178 -17.15 14.70 -9.24
N GLY A 179 -15.97 15.04 -9.78
CA GLY A 179 -15.25 16.30 -9.49
C GLY A 179 -15.72 17.54 -10.26
N ARG A 180 -16.74 17.43 -11.13
CA ARG A 180 -17.26 18.58 -11.92
C ARG A 180 -17.85 19.67 -11.03
N ASP A 181 -17.65 20.93 -11.41
CA ASP A 181 -18.16 22.13 -10.72
C ASP A 181 -17.80 22.21 -9.22
N TRP A 182 -16.68 21.62 -8.81
CA TRP A 182 -16.23 21.67 -7.43
C TRP A 182 -15.91 23.12 -7.00
N PRO A 183 -16.35 23.59 -5.79
CA PRO A 183 -17.01 22.84 -4.71
C PRO A 183 -18.54 22.97 -4.67
N GLU A 184 -19.18 23.46 -5.72
CA GLU A 184 -20.60 23.84 -5.70
C GLU A 184 -21.51 22.66 -5.37
N GLY A 185 -22.53 22.88 -4.51
CA GLY A 185 -23.46 21.85 -4.09
C GLY A 185 -22.88 20.78 -3.15
N ARG A 186 -21.64 20.95 -2.67
CA ARG A 186 -21.00 20.03 -1.71
C ARG A 186 -20.94 20.68 -0.34
N GLY A 187 -21.07 19.84 0.68
CA GLY A 187 -20.98 20.28 2.06
C GLY A 187 -20.98 19.13 3.03
N ILE A 188 -20.85 19.50 4.30
CA ILE A 188 -20.79 18.58 5.42
C ILE A 188 -21.81 19.02 6.44
N PHE A 189 -22.68 18.12 6.87
CA PHE A 189 -23.51 18.33 8.06
C PHE A 189 -22.94 17.51 9.20
N HIS A 190 -22.84 18.06 10.41
CA HIS A 190 -22.76 17.24 11.63
C HIS A 190 -23.61 17.84 12.75
N ASN A 191 -24.14 16.97 13.62
CA ASN A 191 -24.81 17.41 14.84
C ASN A 191 -23.82 18.01 15.84
N ASP A 192 -24.30 18.73 16.84
CA ASP A 192 -23.44 19.40 17.82
C ASP A 192 -22.58 18.43 18.63
N ALA A 193 -23.11 17.24 18.93
CA ALA A 193 -22.38 16.18 19.62
C ALA A 193 -21.35 15.44 18.73
N LYS A 194 -21.30 15.74 17.42
CA LYS A 194 -20.42 15.09 16.43
C LYS A 194 -20.60 13.56 16.36
N THR A 195 -21.81 13.09 16.63
CA THR A 195 -22.21 11.67 16.65
C THR A 195 -23.01 11.26 15.41
N VAL A 196 -23.44 12.23 14.60
CA VAL A 196 -24.11 12.06 13.31
C VAL A 196 -23.54 13.07 12.33
N LEU A 197 -23.19 12.59 11.13
CA LEU A 197 -22.49 13.31 10.08
C LEU A 197 -23.07 12.91 8.72
N CYS A 198 -23.13 13.85 7.78
CA CYS A 198 -23.50 13.60 6.39
C CYS A 198 -22.53 14.32 5.44
N TRP A 199 -21.91 13.57 4.52
CA TRP A 199 -21.23 14.18 3.37
C TRP A 199 -22.22 14.33 2.24
N CYS A 200 -22.35 15.55 1.72
CA CYS A 200 -23.25 15.92 0.63
C CYS A 200 -22.47 15.96 -0.71
N ASN A 201 -22.96 15.20 -1.69
CA ASN A 201 -22.48 15.18 -3.08
C ASN A 201 -20.98 14.87 -3.27
N GLU A 202 -20.46 13.90 -2.53
CA GLU A 202 -19.07 13.41 -2.61
C GLU A 202 -18.94 12.27 -3.64
N GLU A 203 -19.05 11.01 -3.21
CA GLU A 203 -19.17 9.83 -4.09
C GLU A 203 -20.63 9.52 -4.44
N ASP A 204 -21.50 9.67 -3.45
CA ASP A 204 -22.95 9.55 -3.54
C ASP A 204 -23.59 10.90 -3.17
N GLN A 205 -24.89 11.07 -3.45
CA GLN A 205 -25.64 12.28 -3.11
C GLN A 205 -25.58 12.56 -1.62
N CYS A 206 -25.73 11.52 -0.78
CA CYS A 206 -25.43 11.63 0.62
C CYS A 206 -24.77 10.37 1.18
N ARG A 207 -23.75 10.58 2.02
CA ARG A 207 -23.12 9.53 2.82
C ARG A 207 -23.39 9.81 4.30
N ILE A 208 -24.31 9.03 4.86
CA ILE A 208 -24.75 9.08 6.25
C ILE A 208 -23.72 8.35 7.11
N ILE A 209 -23.33 8.95 8.22
CA ILE A 209 -22.39 8.40 9.18
C ILE A 209 -22.95 8.67 10.59
N ALA A 210 -23.13 7.63 11.39
CA ALA A 210 -23.31 7.74 12.83
C ALA A 210 -22.11 7.10 13.53
N MET A 211 -21.63 7.72 14.59
CA MET A 211 -20.47 7.23 15.34
C MET A 211 -20.48 7.74 16.78
N GLU A 212 -19.79 7.03 17.67
CA GLU A 212 -19.43 7.50 19.00
C GLU A 212 -18.26 6.68 19.57
N GLU A 213 -17.61 7.22 20.60
CA GLU A 213 -16.69 6.44 21.44
C GLU A 213 -17.47 5.42 22.27
N GLY A 214 -16.86 4.28 22.55
CA GLY A 214 -17.47 3.14 23.23
C GLY A 214 -18.24 2.20 22.31
N GLY A 215 -18.96 1.28 22.94
CA GLY A 215 -19.58 0.11 22.32
C GLY A 215 -21.10 0.15 22.15
N ASP A 216 -21.75 1.32 22.22
CA ASP A 216 -23.21 1.44 22.06
C ASP A 216 -23.65 1.30 20.60
N VAL A 217 -23.62 0.07 20.09
CA VAL A 217 -24.02 -0.26 18.72
C VAL A 217 -25.47 0.12 18.44
N LYS A 218 -26.38 -0.07 19.41
CA LYS A 218 -27.81 0.19 19.22
C LYS A 218 -28.09 1.69 19.15
N GLY A 219 -27.46 2.49 20.00
CA GLY A 219 -27.52 3.95 19.94
C GLY A 219 -26.98 4.50 18.63
N VAL A 220 -25.77 4.09 18.22
CA VAL A 220 -25.21 4.48 16.91
C VAL A 220 -26.15 4.12 15.76
N PHE A 221 -26.65 2.89 15.72
CA PHE A 221 -27.53 2.45 14.63
C PHE A 221 -28.88 3.18 14.65
N SER A 222 -29.44 3.47 15.82
CA SER A 222 -30.67 4.28 15.95
C SER A 222 -30.49 5.68 15.36
N ARG A 223 -29.37 6.35 15.66
CA ARG A 223 -29.07 7.68 15.10
C ARG A 223 -28.89 7.64 13.59
N PHE A 224 -28.23 6.58 13.07
CA PHE A 224 -28.12 6.35 11.63
C PHE A 224 -29.51 6.19 10.98
N CYS A 225 -30.41 5.40 11.56
CA CYS A 225 -31.77 5.20 11.05
C CYS A 225 -32.58 6.51 11.05
N GLN A 226 -32.46 7.32 12.11
CA GLN A 226 -33.14 8.62 12.21
C GLN A 226 -32.72 9.59 11.10
N LEU A 227 -31.42 9.70 10.79
CA LEU A 227 -30.97 10.53 9.67
C LEU A 227 -31.40 9.94 8.32
N SER A 228 -31.38 8.62 8.15
CA SER A 228 -31.87 8.00 6.92
C SER A 228 -33.37 8.27 6.70
N GLU A 229 -34.19 8.21 7.76
CA GLU A 229 -35.63 8.49 7.67
C GLU A 229 -35.92 9.98 7.44
N ALA A 230 -35.12 10.89 8.03
CA ALA A 230 -35.24 12.32 7.77
C ALA A 230 -34.97 12.65 6.28
N ILE A 231 -33.94 12.03 5.69
CA ILE A 231 -33.62 12.21 4.26
C ILE A 231 -34.73 11.63 3.37
N LYS A 232 -35.27 10.46 3.72
CA LYS A 232 -36.43 9.88 3.03
C LYS A 232 -37.65 10.81 3.09
N THR A 233 -37.99 11.31 4.27
CA THR A 233 -39.14 12.20 4.49
C THR A 233 -38.99 13.51 3.72
N ALA A 234 -37.79 14.11 3.71
CA ALA A 234 -37.51 15.32 2.94
C ALA A 234 -37.61 15.07 1.42
N ALA A 235 -37.13 13.91 0.94
CA ALA A 235 -37.28 13.53 -0.47
C ALA A 235 -38.77 13.36 -0.86
N GLU A 236 -39.54 12.65 -0.03
CA GLU A 236 -41.00 12.46 -0.23
C GLU A 236 -41.74 13.80 -0.21
N GLY A 237 -41.34 14.74 0.67
CA GLY A 237 -41.86 16.11 0.71
C GLY A 237 -41.64 16.91 -0.59
N LYS A 238 -40.62 16.56 -1.39
CA LYS A 238 -40.36 17.12 -2.72
C LYS A 238 -40.95 16.28 -3.87
N GLY A 239 -41.78 15.29 -3.55
CA GLY A 239 -42.36 14.37 -4.54
C GLY A 239 -41.34 13.39 -5.14
N GLN A 240 -40.21 13.18 -4.47
CA GLN A 240 -39.20 12.18 -4.84
C GLN A 240 -39.25 10.99 -3.87
N ALA A 241 -38.40 9.99 -4.09
CA ALA A 241 -38.19 8.87 -3.19
C ALA A 241 -36.69 8.63 -3.01
N LEU A 242 -36.30 7.72 -2.12
CA LEU A 242 -34.94 7.19 -2.15
C LEU A 242 -34.76 6.26 -3.36
N MET A 243 -33.59 6.32 -4.01
CA MET A 243 -33.22 5.42 -5.10
C MET A 243 -33.09 4.00 -4.57
N TYR A 244 -34.10 3.19 -4.86
CA TYR A 244 -34.21 1.81 -4.42
C TYR A 244 -34.69 0.92 -5.58
N ASP A 245 -34.17 -0.30 -5.62
CA ASP A 245 -34.58 -1.37 -6.53
C ASP A 245 -34.76 -2.66 -5.72
N GLU A 246 -35.78 -3.46 -6.04
CA GLU A 246 -36.10 -4.67 -5.27
C GLU A 246 -34.99 -5.73 -5.32
N ARG A 247 -34.20 -5.77 -6.40
CA ARG A 247 -33.10 -6.73 -6.58
C ARG A 247 -31.78 -6.18 -6.07
N LEU A 248 -31.53 -4.90 -6.30
CA LEU A 248 -30.25 -4.25 -5.99
C LEU A 248 -30.24 -3.47 -4.67
N GLY A 249 -31.38 -3.27 -4.02
CA GLY A 249 -31.52 -2.45 -2.82
C GLY A 249 -31.32 -0.95 -3.07
N PHE A 250 -30.75 -0.24 -2.10
CA PHE A 250 -30.36 1.15 -2.29
C PHE A 250 -29.29 1.27 -3.37
N LEU A 251 -29.55 2.14 -4.33
CA LEU A 251 -28.67 2.37 -5.47
C LEU A 251 -27.63 3.44 -5.14
N GLY A 252 -26.43 3.31 -5.69
CA GLY A 252 -25.34 4.28 -5.49
C GLY A 252 -24.33 4.29 -6.63
N THR A 253 -23.47 5.30 -6.67
CA THR A 253 -22.56 5.54 -7.80
C THR A 253 -21.70 4.32 -8.14
N CYS A 254 -21.21 3.60 -7.13
CA CYS A 254 -20.40 2.40 -7.31
C CYS A 254 -21.22 1.12 -7.02
N PRO A 255 -21.21 0.11 -7.92
CA PRO A 255 -21.84 -1.19 -7.67
C PRO A 255 -21.38 -1.90 -6.38
N SER A 256 -20.22 -1.54 -5.79
CA SER A 256 -19.79 -2.09 -4.50
C SER A 256 -20.64 -1.64 -3.31
N ASN A 257 -21.42 -0.57 -3.45
CA ASN A 257 -22.19 0.03 -2.35
C ASN A 257 -23.70 -0.26 -2.46
N LEU A 258 -24.11 -1.16 -3.35
CA LEU A 258 -25.51 -1.59 -3.51
C LEU A 258 -26.02 -2.40 -2.31
N GLY A 259 -27.32 -2.62 -2.27
CA GLY A 259 -28.03 -3.31 -1.18
C GLY A 259 -28.31 -2.33 -0.05
N THR A 260 -27.78 -2.62 1.13
CA THR A 260 -27.81 -1.69 2.26
C THR A 260 -26.82 -0.54 2.09
N GLY A 261 -25.73 -0.77 1.33
CA GLY A 261 -24.54 0.07 1.33
C GLY A 261 -23.85 0.19 2.70
N LEU A 262 -24.30 -0.59 3.70
CA LEU A 262 -23.97 -0.39 5.10
C LEU A 262 -22.60 -0.96 5.46
N ARG A 263 -21.75 -0.12 6.04
CA ARG A 263 -20.59 -0.55 6.82
C ARG A 263 -20.83 -0.19 8.28
N ALA A 264 -21.22 -1.17 9.08
CA ALA A 264 -21.18 -1.15 10.53
C ALA A 264 -19.82 -1.68 10.99
N SER A 265 -19.16 -0.97 11.89
CA SER A 265 -17.82 -1.28 12.38
C SER A 265 -17.65 -0.92 13.84
N VAL A 266 -16.86 -1.72 14.56
CA VAL A 266 -16.35 -1.41 15.89
C VAL A 266 -14.82 -1.41 15.89
N MET A 267 -14.24 -0.47 16.62
CA MET A 267 -12.82 -0.47 16.96
C MET A 267 -12.69 -1.22 18.29
N ILE A 268 -12.12 -2.42 18.30
CA ILE A 268 -12.02 -3.28 19.49
C ILE A 268 -10.56 -3.57 19.83
N VAL A 269 -10.24 -3.70 21.12
CA VAL A 269 -8.89 -4.08 21.58
C VAL A 269 -8.92 -5.52 22.07
N LEU A 270 -8.16 -6.41 21.43
CA LEU A 270 -8.16 -7.86 21.69
C LEU A 270 -6.72 -8.39 21.86
N PRO A 271 -6.04 -8.12 22.98
CA PRO A 271 -4.62 -8.46 23.16
C PRO A 271 -4.26 -9.93 22.95
N GLU A 272 -5.09 -10.85 23.40
CA GLU A 272 -4.84 -12.30 23.35
C GLU A 272 -5.12 -12.87 21.96
N LEU A 273 -6.27 -12.54 21.36
CA LEU A 273 -6.56 -12.91 19.98
C LEU A 273 -5.60 -12.25 18.99
N ASN A 274 -5.02 -11.09 19.32
CA ASN A 274 -3.99 -10.46 18.50
C ASN A 274 -2.69 -11.28 18.45
N LYS A 275 -2.48 -12.24 19.37
CA LYS A 275 -1.37 -13.20 19.30
C LYS A 275 -1.58 -14.25 18.19
N ASP A 276 -2.82 -14.47 17.76
CA ASP A 276 -3.18 -15.34 16.63
C ASP A 276 -4.20 -14.65 15.69
N PRO A 277 -3.73 -13.72 14.81
CA PRO A 277 -4.61 -13.02 13.87
C PRO A 277 -5.36 -13.97 12.93
N LYS A 278 -4.81 -15.16 12.63
CA LYS A 278 -5.50 -16.13 11.77
C LYS A 278 -6.75 -16.67 12.45
N ARG A 279 -6.65 -17.01 13.74
CA ARG A 279 -7.82 -17.42 14.53
C ARG A 279 -8.87 -16.32 14.60
N LEU A 280 -8.45 -15.06 14.80
CA LEU A 280 -9.36 -13.90 14.75
C LEU A 280 -10.06 -13.79 13.39
N GLU A 281 -9.32 -13.91 12.28
CA GLU A 281 -9.86 -13.90 10.92
C GLU A 281 -10.86 -15.06 10.68
N GLU A 282 -10.55 -16.25 11.18
CA GLU A 282 -11.42 -17.41 11.07
C GLU A 282 -12.72 -17.25 11.85
N ILE A 283 -12.67 -16.65 13.05
CA ILE A 283 -13.85 -16.30 13.83
C ILE A 283 -14.68 -15.28 13.06
N CYS A 284 -14.07 -14.16 12.62
CA CYS A 284 -14.75 -13.12 11.85
C CYS A 284 -15.46 -13.68 10.61
N ARG A 285 -14.78 -14.57 9.87
CA ARG A 285 -15.34 -15.20 8.66
C ARG A 285 -16.62 -15.98 8.92
N LYS A 286 -16.79 -16.62 10.07
CA LYS A 286 -18.02 -17.37 10.42
C LYS A 286 -19.25 -16.46 10.54
N TYR A 287 -19.04 -15.18 10.84
CA TYR A 287 -20.08 -14.18 11.01
C TYR A 287 -20.19 -13.22 9.81
N ASP A 288 -19.53 -13.53 8.69
CA ASP A 288 -19.41 -12.63 7.53
C ASP A 288 -18.79 -11.27 7.89
N LEU A 289 -17.87 -11.25 8.85
CA LEU A 289 -17.11 -10.06 9.26
C LEU A 289 -15.73 -10.05 8.61
N GLN A 290 -15.16 -8.85 8.52
CA GLN A 290 -13.80 -8.63 8.06
C GLN A 290 -13.03 -7.82 9.14
N PRO A 291 -11.88 -8.33 9.61
CA PRO A 291 -10.98 -7.56 10.48
C PRO A 291 -10.01 -6.72 9.65
N ARG A 292 -9.71 -5.51 10.13
CA ARG A 292 -8.70 -4.60 9.58
C ARG A 292 -7.88 -4.02 10.72
N GLY A 293 -6.63 -3.64 10.48
CA GLY A 293 -5.85 -2.89 11.46
C GLY A 293 -6.39 -1.47 11.70
N SER A 294 -5.80 -0.79 12.67
CA SER A 294 -6.36 0.45 13.23
C SER A 294 -6.29 1.69 12.32
N SER A 295 -5.56 1.62 11.21
CA SER A 295 -5.31 2.74 10.28
C SER A 295 -5.80 2.48 8.85
N GLY A 296 -6.65 1.46 8.64
CA GLY A 296 -7.26 1.17 7.34
C GLY A 296 -7.04 -0.26 6.82
N GLU A 297 -7.46 -0.49 5.58
CA GLU A 297 -7.70 -1.80 4.95
C GLU A 297 -6.51 -2.77 4.90
N HIS A 298 -5.28 -2.25 5.03
CA HIS A 298 -4.04 -3.03 5.05
C HIS A 298 -3.09 -2.65 6.21
N SER A 299 -3.60 -1.93 7.20
CA SER A 299 -2.79 -1.48 8.34
C SER A 299 -2.62 -2.60 9.38
N ALA A 300 -1.59 -2.47 10.24
CA ALA A 300 -1.40 -3.35 11.39
C ALA A 300 -2.40 -3.02 12.51
N ALA A 301 -2.75 -4.00 13.34
CA ALA A 301 -3.53 -3.80 14.55
C ALA A 301 -2.65 -3.25 15.69
N VAL A 302 -2.23 -1.99 15.56
CA VAL A 302 -1.35 -1.34 16.54
C VAL A 302 -2.05 -1.29 17.91
N GLY A 303 -1.38 -1.77 18.95
CA GLY A 303 -1.96 -1.88 20.29
C GLY A 303 -3.10 -2.91 20.39
N ALA A 304 -3.04 -3.98 19.58
CA ALA A 304 -4.09 -5.00 19.46
C ALA A 304 -5.47 -4.44 19.09
N LYS A 305 -5.50 -3.27 18.45
CA LYS A 305 -6.72 -2.56 18.06
C LYS A 305 -7.13 -2.95 16.64
N TRP A 306 -8.32 -3.51 16.52
CA TRP A 306 -8.91 -4.02 15.28
C TRP A 306 -10.18 -3.26 14.91
N ASP A 307 -10.31 -2.90 13.63
CA ASP A 307 -11.57 -2.47 13.02
C ASP A 307 -12.30 -3.72 12.50
N ILE A 308 -13.34 -4.15 13.22
CA ILE A 308 -14.18 -5.29 12.84
C ILE A 308 -15.44 -4.75 12.18
N SER A 309 -15.69 -5.14 10.93
CA SER A 309 -16.85 -4.64 10.17
C SER A 309 -17.56 -5.74 9.40
N ASN A 310 -18.84 -5.55 9.07
CA ASN A 310 -19.55 -6.46 8.18
C ASN A 310 -18.90 -6.47 6.78
N LYS A 311 -18.80 -7.65 6.17
CA LYS A 311 -18.28 -7.83 4.81
C LYS A 311 -19.36 -7.63 3.75
N GLN A 312 -20.55 -8.16 4.00
CA GLN A 312 -21.68 -8.13 3.06
C GLN A 312 -22.35 -6.76 3.01
N ARG A 313 -22.96 -6.44 1.86
CA ARG A 313 -23.73 -5.19 1.64
C ARG A 313 -25.11 -5.47 1.07
N ILE A 314 -25.22 -6.47 0.20
CA ILE A 314 -26.45 -6.90 -0.47
C ILE A 314 -26.84 -8.32 -0.02
N GLY A 315 -28.11 -8.68 -0.18
CA GLY A 315 -28.69 -9.96 0.28
C GLY A 315 -29.06 -10.05 1.77
N TYR A 316 -28.73 -9.05 2.58
CA TYR A 316 -29.06 -8.95 4.01
C TYR A 316 -29.60 -7.56 4.33
N SER A 317 -30.53 -7.44 5.29
CA SER A 317 -30.99 -6.14 5.78
C SER A 317 -29.95 -5.45 6.67
N GLU A 318 -30.13 -4.16 6.93
CA GLU A 318 -29.26 -3.41 7.83
C GLU A 318 -29.26 -3.99 9.25
N VAL A 319 -30.43 -4.31 9.80
CA VAL A 319 -30.57 -5.00 11.10
C VAL A 319 -29.78 -6.31 11.12
N GLU A 320 -29.87 -7.15 10.09
CA GLU A 320 -29.13 -8.42 10.04
C GLU A 320 -27.62 -8.22 9.99
N LEU A 321 -27.13 -7.23 9.25
CA LEU A 321 -25.70 -6.93 9.16
C LEU A 321 -25.15 -6.40 10.47
N VAL A 322 -25.90 -5.53 11.16
CA VAL A 322 -25.52 -5.03 12.49
C VAL A 322 -25.62 -6.14 13.53
N GLN A 323 -26.64 -7.00 13.47
CA GLN A 323 -26.76 -8.14 14.37
C GLN A 323 -25.60 -9.13 14.19
N LYS A 324 -25.23 -9.47 12.96
CA LYS A 324 -24.04 -10.30 12.68
C LYS A 324 -22.76 -9.70 13.27
N MET A 325 -22.61 -8.36 13.22
CA MET A 325 -21.49 -7.67 13.86
C MET A 325 -21.53 -7.81 15.38
N ILE A 326 -22.70 -7.60 16.01
CA ILE A 326 -22.89 -7.78 17.45
C ILE A 326 -22.52 -9.21 17.87
N ASP A 327 -23.05 -10.21 17.17
CA ASP A 327 -22.85 -11.62 17.49
C ASP A 327 -21.37 -12.03 17.31
N GLY A 328 -20.75 -11.65 16.20
CA GLY A 328 -19.36 -11.97 15.94
C GLY A 328 -18.38 -11.27 16.88
N VAL A 329 -18.64 -10.02 17.24
CA VAL A 329 -17.83 -9.29 18.23
C VAL A 329 -18.03 -9.86 19.64
N THR A 330 -19.25 -10.27 20.00
CA THR A 330 -19.51 -11.00 21.26
C THR A 330 -18.66 -12.28 21.32
N GLN A 331 -18.61 -13.05 20.23
CA GLN A 331 -17.79 -14.25 20.17
C GLN A 331 -16.29 -13.97 20.29
N LEU A 332 -15.81 -12.88 19.67
CA LEU A 332 -14.42 -12.44 19.80
C LEU A 332 -14.10 -12.10 21.26
N ILE A 333 -14.95 -11.34 21.95
CA ILE A 333 -14.75 -10.99 23.37
C ILE A 333 -14.76 -12.25 24.24
N SER A 334 -15.69 -13.19 24.02
CA SER A 334 -15.72 -14.44 24.79
C SER A 334 -14.42 -15.22 24.67
N ILE A 335 -13.88 -15.34 23.46
CA ILE A 335 -12.62 -16.07 23.23
C ILE A 335 -11.43 -15.29 23.81
N GLU A 336 -11.44 -13.97 23.71
CA GLU A 336 -10.45 -13.11 24.34
C GLU A 336 -10.40 -13.30 25.87
N GLU A 337 -11.56 -13.34 26.52
CA GLU A 337 -11.71 -13.61 27.96
C GLU A 337 -11.20 -15.02 28.33
N GLU A 338 -11.55 -16.04 27.54
CA GLU A 338 -11.06 -17.42 27.73
C GLU A 338 -9.53 -17.51 27.61
N LEU A 339 -8.96 -16.87 26.59
CA LEU A 339 -7.51 -16.84 26.39
C LEU A 339 -6.80 -16.08 27.51
N ALA A 340 -7.36 -14.94 27.94
CA ALA A 340 -6.80 -14.16 29.05
C ALA A 340 -6.85 -14.93 30.36
N ALA A 341 -7.95 -15.65 30.64
CA ALA A 341 -8.09 -16.51 31.81
C ALA A 341 -7.11 -17.69 31.77
N ALA A 342 -6.95 -18.34 30.62
CA ALA A 342 -5.98 -19.41 30.44
C ALA A 342 -4.54 -18.93 30.61
N ALA A 343 -4.20 -17.75 30.08
CA ALA A 343 -2.90 -17.11 30.26
C ALA A 343 -2.63 -16.77 31.73
N ALA A 344 -3.62 -16.21 32.44
CA ALA A 344 -3.52 -15.91 33.86
C ALA A 344 -3.38 -17.17 34.74
N ALA A 345 -4.12 -18.24 34.42
CA ALA A 345 -4.03 -19.52 35.10
C ALA A 345 -2.67 -20.21 34.87
N ALA A 346 -2.15 -20.17 33.63
CA ALA A 346 -0.82 -20.68 33.30
C ALA A 346 0.29 -19.90 34.03
N ALA A 347 0.13 -18.59 34.20
CA ALA A 347 1.06 -17.76 34.96
C ALA A 347 1.02 -18.03 36.49
N ALA A 348 -0.11 -18.50 37.02
CA ALA A 348 -0.28 -18.82 38.44
C ALA A 348 0.13 -20.25 38.83
N GLY A 349 0.27 -21.16 37.86
CA GLY A 349 0.43 -22.61 38.08
C GLY A 349 1.80 -23.17 37.65
N GLY A 350 2.90 -22.64 38.19
CA GLY A 350 4.22 -23.25 37.98
C GLY A 350 4.31 -24.67 38.56
N GLY A 351 4.27 -25.69 37.70
CA GLY A 351 4.53 -27.09 38.08
C GLY A 351 4.16 -28.16 37.03
N SER A 352 5.16 -28.60 36.26
CA SER A 352 5.35 -29.92 35.61
C SER A 352 4.22 -30.64 34.84
N GLY A 353 4.51 -30.98 33.56
CA GLY A 353 4.23 -32.33 33.02
C GLY A 353 3.19 -32.52 31.91
N ALA A 354 3.61 -32.32 30.65
CA ALA A 354 3.34 -33.04 29.38
C ALA A 354 1.94 -33.58 28.94
N GLY A 355 1.56 -33.18 27.71
CA GLY A 355 1.00 -34.01 26.61
C GLY A 355 -0.52 -33.91 26.37
N GLU A 356 -1.10 -33.77 25.17
CA GLU A 356 -0.66 -33.70 23.75
C GLU A 356 -2.00 -33.50 22.93
N GLN A 357 -2.17 -32.71 21.86
CA GLN A 357 -1.71 -32.93 20.48
C GLN A 357 -2.07 -31.70 19.61
N ALA A 358 -1.06 -31.00 19.11
CA ALA A 358 -1.06 -30.30 17.82
C ALA A 358 0.41 -30.01 17.50
N SER A 359 0.86 -30.42 16.31
CA SER A 359 2.24 -30.42 15.81
C SER A 359 3.22 -29.48 16.54
N GLU A 360 4.14 -30.08 17.31
CA GLU A 360 5.14 -29.41 18.13
C GLU A 360 6.07 -28.50 17.32
N ALA A 361 5.97 -27.19 17.54
CA ALA A 361 7.09 -26.27 17.38
C ALA A 361 7.91 -26.33 18.68
N ALA A 362 9.05 -27.00 18.65
CA ALA A 362 10.00 -26.94 19.77
C ALA A 362 10.54 -25.51 19.89
N SER A 363 10.24 -24.85 21.02
CA SER A 363 10.89 -23.61 21.44
C SER A 363 12.33 -23.91 21.81
N GLY A 364 13.25 -23.67 20.87
CA GLY A 364 14.69 -23.72 21.11
C GLY A 364 15.20 -22.35 21.53
N GLU A 365 16.13 -22.33 22.48
CA GLU A 365 16.94 -21.19 22.94
C GLU A 365 17.50 -20.38 21.75
N GLY A 366 16.74 -19.39 21.29
CA GLY A 366 17.04 -18.58 20.12
C GLY A 366 16.52 -17.16 20.31
N PRO A 367 16.77 -16.25 19.35
CA PRO A 367 16.50 -14.82 19.50
C PRO A 367 15.01 -14.44 19.42
N ASP A 368 14.11 -15.33 19.84
CA ASP A 368 12.67 -15.09 19.88
C ASP A 368 12.32 -13.94 20.84
N THR A 369 11.33 -13.13 20.47
CA THR A 369 10.76 -12.06 21.29
C THR A 369 9.29 -12.37 21.59
N GLU A 370 8.65 -11.62 22.48
CA GLU A 370 7.21 -11.77 22.72
C GLU A 370 6.39 -11.57 21.43
N ASP A 371 6.84 -10.70 20.52
CA ASP A 371 6.14 -10.31 19.29
C ASP A 371 6.60 -11.07 18.03
N PHE A 372 7.60 -11.96 18.14
CA PHE A 372 8.08 -12.76 17.02
C PHE A 372 8.73 -14.07 17.48
N LYS A 373 8.35 -15.18 16.85
CA LYS A 373 8.99 -16.48 17.05
C LYS A 373 9.42 -17.09 15.73
N TYR A 374 10.61 -17.66 15.75
CA TYR A 374 11.05 -18.51 14.66
C TYR A 374 10.35 -19.87 14.70
N ILE A 375 9.93 -20.33 13.53
CA ILE A 375 9.37 -21.65 13.29
C ILE A 375 10.53 -22.57 13.01
N THR A 376 10.61 -23.67 13.77
CA THR A 376 11.50 -24.78 13.45
C THR A 376 10.77 -25.76 12.54
N PHE A 377 11.25 -25.93 11.31
CA PHE A 377 10.71 -26.94 10.39
C PHE A 377 11.45 -28.26 10.60
N THR A 378 10.76 -29.27 11.11
CA THR A 378 11.29 -30.63 11.33
C THR A 378 11.21 -31.52 10.09
N GLU A 379 10.29 -31.17 9.19
CA GLU A 379 10.04 -31.77 7.87
C GLU A 379 10.00 -30.69 6.79
N LEU A 380 10.25 -31.07 5.54
CA LEU A 380 10.19 -30.14 4.40
C LEU A 380 8.79 -29.51 4.32
N PRO A 381 8.65 -28.17 4.39
CA PRO A 381 7.33 -27.54 4.39
C PRO A 381 6.54 -27.83 3.10
N PRO A 382 5.21 -28.00 3.19
CA PRO A 382 4.39 -28.32 2.03
C PRO A 382 4.25 -27.11 1.10
N PHE A 383 5.16 -26.99 0.12
CA PHE A 383 5.08 -25.96 -0.89
C PHE A 383 3.95 -26.23 -1.88
N THR A 384 2.95 -25.34 -1.90
CA THR A 384 1.85 -25.36 -2.88
C THR A 384 2.21 -24.65 -4.18
N GLU A 385 1.42 -24.83 -5.24
CA GLU A 385 1.57 -24.11 -6.53
C GLU A 385 1.58 -22.59 -6.41
N LYS A 386 1.04 -22.03 -5.31
CA LYS A 386 1.06 -20.59 -5.04
C LYS A 386 2.46 -20.05 -4.71
N HIS A 387 3.41 -20.91 -4.33
CA HIS A 387 4.77 -20.49 -3.96
C HIS A 387 5.62 -20.22 -5.20
N GLN A 388 5.95 -18.95 -5.42
CA GLN A 388 6.78 -18.45 -6.51
C GLN A 388 8.26 -18.28 -6.12
N VAL A 389 8.59 -18.48 -4.84
CA VAL A 389 9.95 -18.31 -4.30
C VAL A 389 10.98 -19.19 -4.99
N LEU A 390 12.13 -18.62 -5.36
CA LEU A 390 13.24 -19.34 -5.96
C LEU A 390 13.78 -20.43 -5.03
N MET A 391 13.84 -20.19 -3.73
CA MET A 391 14.26 -21.18 -2.75
C MET A 391 13.52 -22.52 -2.93
N ARG A 392 12.19 -22.50 -3.13
CA ARG A 392 11.39 -23.71 -3.36
C ARG A 392 11.90 -24.53 -4.55
N LYS A 393 12.34 -23.88 -5.63
CA LYS A 393 12.80 -24.58 -6.84
C LYS A 393 14.07 -25.39 -6.60
N HIS A 394 14.83 -25.04 -5.57
CA HIS A 394 16.13 -25.64 -5.26
C HIS A 394 16.10 -26.46 -3.95
N MET A 395 15.12 -26.25 -3.08
CA MET A 395 14.95 -27.00 -1.83
C MET A 395 14.33 -28.38 -2.07
N THR A 396 15.16 -29.38 -2.35
CA THR A 396 14.75 -30.79 -2.43
C THR A 396 14.61 -31.39 -1.04
N SER A 397 13.90 -32.52 -0.91
CA SER A 397 13.82 -33.25 0.37
C SER A 397 15.20 -33.68 0.87
N GLU A 398 16.09 -34.14 -0.02
CA GLU A 398 17.46 -34.51 0.33
C GLU A 398 18.26 -33.32 0.85
N LEU A 399 18.17 -32.16 0.19
CA LEU A 399 18.87 -30.95 0.63
C LEU A 399 18.32 -30.44 1.97
N PHE A 400 17.00 -30.50 2.16
CA PHE A 400 16.40 -30.14 3.44
C PHE A 400 16.87 -31.05 4.56
N GLU A 401 16.83 -32.38 4.37
CA GLU A 401 17.29 -33.35 5.37
C GLU A 401 18.76 -33.14 5.74
N LYS A 402 19.60 -32.78 4.75
CA LYS A 402 21.01 -32.45 4.95
C LYS A 402 21.19 -31.17 5.79
N LEU A 403 20.41 -30.13 5.54
CA LEU A 403 20.62 -28.79 6.12
C LEU A 403 19.76 -28.48 7.35
N LYS A 404 18.70 -29.24 7.63
CA LYS A 404 17.71 -28.88 8.68
C LYS A 404 18.28 -28.75 10.09
N GLY A 405 19.34 -29.49 10.39
CA GLY A 405 20.06 -29.43 11.67
C GLY A 405 21.22 -28.43 11.71
N VAL A 406 21.58 -27.82 10.57
CA VAL A 406 22.71 -26.89 10.48
C VAL A 406 22.32 -25.55 11.10
N LYS A 407 23.20 -25.03 11.95
CA LYS A 407 23.13 -23.70 12.56
C LYS A 407 24.47 -23.00 12.45
N THR A 408 24.44 -21.69 12.29
CA THR A 408 25.63 -20.85 12.41
C THR A 408 26.07 -20.76 13.88
N SER A 409 27.27 -20.24 14.12
CA SER A 409 27.80 -19.95 15.46
C SER A 409 26.91 -19.01 16.29
N LYS A 410 26.11 -18.16 15.63
CA LYS A 410 25.10 -17.29 16.28
C LYS A 410 23.72 -17.94 16.40
N GLY A 411 23.59 -19.21 16.05
CA GLY A 411 22.37 -20.00 16.19
C GLY A 411 21.36 -19.83 15.05
N TYR A 412 21.69 -19.12 13.98
CA TYR A 412 20.80 -18.97 12.83
C TYR A 412 20.75 -20.28 12.03
N SER A 413 19.55 -20.81 11.84
CA SER A 413 19.29 -22.12 11.24
C SER A 413 18.71 -22.01 9.82
N LEU A 414 18.69 -23.14 9.10
CA LEU A 414 17.98 -23.25 7.83
C LEU A 414 16.52 -22.78 7.96
N SER A 415 15.87 -23.18 9.05
CA SER A 415 14.46 -22.84 9.31
C SER A 415 14.24 -21.35 9.43
N ASN A 416 15.16 -20.63 10.10
CA ASN A 416 15.11 -19.17 10.20
C ASN A 416 15.20 -18.52 8.82
N GLY A 417 16.15 -18.98 7.98
CA GLY A 417 16.35 -18.44 6.65
C GLY A 417 15.19 -18.70 5.68
N MET A 418 14.52 -19.86 5.77
CA MET A 418 13.41 -20.19 4.87
C MET A 418 12.04 -19.67 5.32
N GLN A 419 11.88 -19.30 6.59
CA GLN A 419 10.58 -18.98 7.18
C GLN A 419 9.78 -17.96 6.36
N ALA A 420 10.40 -16.85 5.94
CA ALA A 420 9.71 -15.83 5.16
C ALA A 420 9.21 -16.39 3.82
N GLY A 421 10.01 -17.19 3.12
CA GLY A 421 9.62 -17.80 1.84
C GLY A 421 8.54 -18.87 1.96
N VAL A 422 8.53 -19.61 3.07
CA VAL A 422 7.49 -20.60 3.38
C VAL A 422 6.17 -19.91 3.74
N LEU A 423 6.22 -18.85 4.55
CA LEU A 423 5.02 -18.15 5.01
C LEU A 423 4.44 -17.18 3.97
N ARG A 424 5.23 -16.74 2.99
CA ARG A 424 4.86 -15.72 1.99
C ARG A 424 5.07 -16.26 0.57
N PRO A 425 4.08 -17.00 0.02
CA PRO A 425 4.19 -17.66 -1.28
C PRO A 425 4.50 -16.72 -2.46
N HIS A 426 4.15 -15.45 -2.36
CA HIS A 426 4.30 -14.44 -3.42
C HIS A 426 5.70 -13.83 -3.53
N LEU A 427 6.62 -14.14 -2.60
CA LEU A 427 7.98 -13.59 -2.63
C LEU A 427 8.77 -14.18 -3.81
N GLY A 428 9.75 -13.42 -4.33
CA GLY A 428 10.60 -13.84 -5.44
C GLY A 428 11.76 -14.75 -5.01
N VAL A 429 12.51 -14.38 -3.97
CA VAL A 429 13.73 -15.10 -3.52
C VAL A 429 13.37 -16.16 -2.48
N GLY A 430 12.83 -15.74 -1.34
CA GLY A 430 12.29 -16.60 -0.29
C GLY A 430 13.31 -17.20 0.69
N PHE A 431 14.53 -16.67 0.77
CA PHE A 431 15.52 -17.05 1.77
C PHE A 431 16.22 -15.79 2.32
N THR A 432 16.49 -15.75 3.62
CA THR A 432 17.22 -14.67 4.29
C THR A 432 18.43 -15.20 5.08
N CYS A 433 19.48 -14.40 5.17
CA CYS A 433 20.66 -14.67 5.97
C CYS A 433 20.61 -13.86 7.27
N GLY A 434 20.88 -14.51 8.40
CA GLY A 434 20.90 -13.86 9.72
C GLY A 434 22.28 -13.36 10.15
N ASP A 435 23.35 -13.84 9.52
CA ASP A 435 24.73 -13.46 9.79
C ASP A 435 25.62 -13.80 8.58
N GLN A 436 26.90 -13.45 8.67
CA GLN A 436 27.88 -13.70 7.60
C GLN A 436 28.16 -15.20 7.38
N GLU A 437 28.05 -16.04 8.41
CA GLU A 437 28.35 -17.48 8.32
C GLU A 437 27.29 -18.24 7.52
N CYS A 438 26.06 -17.71 7.45
CA CYS A 438 24.97 -18.24 6.63
C CYS A 438 25.41 -18.52 5.17
N PHE A 439 26.29 -17.69 4.61
CA PHE A 439 26.72 -17.81 3.21
C PHE A 439 27.60 -19.03 2.95
N GLU A 440 28.30 -19.55 3.96
CA GLU A 440 29.02 -20.82 3.87
C GLU A 440 28.15 -21.99 4.36
N ALA A 441 27.51 -21.83 5.51
CA ALA A 441 26.69 -22.87 6.15
C ALA A 441 25.51 -23.33 5.27
N PHE A 442 24.94 -22.42 4.47
CA PHE A 442 23.79 -22.69 3.60
C PHE A 442 24.12 -22.45 2.11
N LYS A 443 25.40 -22.52 1.71
CA LYS A 443 25.81 -22.26 0.32
C LYS A 443 25.09 -23.12 -0.72
N GLU A 444 24.78 -24.37 -0.37
CA GLU A 444 24.11 -25.32 -1.26
C GLU A 444 22.68 -24.91 -1.64
N ILE A 445 22.03 -24.06 -0.85
CA ILE A 445 20.76 -23.43 -1.23
C ILE A 445 20.94 -21.99 -1.74
N ILE A 446 21.88 -21.23 -1.16
CA ILE A 446 22.12 -19.83 -1.54
C ILE A 446 22.67 -19.71 -2.96
N TYR A 447 23.66 -20.51 -3.35
CA TYR A 447 24.29 -20.40 -4.67
C TYR A 447 23.31 -20.69 -5.82
N PRO A 448 22.47 -21.75 -5.78
CA PRO A 448 21.42 -21.93 -6.78
C PRO A 448 20.42 -20.77 -6.84
N ILE A 449 20.07 -20.17 -5.69
CA ILE A 449 19.21 -18.98 -5.65
C ILE A 449 19.91 -17.79 -6.34
N VAL A 450 21.19 -17.55 -6.05
CA VAL A 450 21.98 -16.47 -6.67
C VAL A 450 22.06 -16.68 -8.19
N LYS A 451 22.33 -17.90 -8.64
CA LYS A 451 22.34 -18.28 -10.06
C LYS A 451 20.98 -18.08 -10.73
N GLY A 452 19.90 -18.51 -10.07
CA GLY A 452 18.55 -18.36 -10.59
C GLY A 452 18.05 -16.90 -10.64
N TRP A 453 18.45 -16.07 -9.67
CA TRP A 453 18.02 -14.68 -9.58
C TRP A 453 18.87 -13.73 -10.41
N HIS A 454 20.19 -13.84 -10.31
CA HIS A 454 21.15 -12.92 -10.93
C HIS A 454 21.73 -13.43 -12.26
N GLY A 455 21.57 -14.71 -12.59
CA GLY A 455 22.30 -15.32 -13.71
C GLY A 455 23.80 -15.45 -13.45
N PHE A 456 24.24 -15.29 -12.20
CA PHE A 456 25.64 -15.33 -11.76
C PHE A 456 25.87 -16.60 -10.95
N ASP A 457 26.91 -17.37 -11.27
CA ASP A 457 27.20 -18.67 -10.65
C ASP A 457 28.41 -18.56 -9.71
N PRO A 458 28.21 -18.49 -8.38
CA PRO A 458 29.31 -18.32 -7.42
C PRO A 458 30.29 -19.50 -7.36
N GLU A 459 29.96 -20.66 -7.94
CA GLU A 459 30.92 -21.77 -8.06
C GLU A 459 31.97 -21.52 -9.13
N MET A 460 31.63 -20.71 -10.14
CA MET A 460 32.40 -20.56 -11.38
C MET A 460 32.88 -19.13 -11.63
N GLN A 461 32.38 -18.17 -10.87
CA GLN A 461 32.61 -16.74 -11.08
C GLN A 461 32.95 -16.04 -9.77
N GLU A 462 33.77 -15.00 -9.88
CA GLU A 462 34.12 -14.10 -8.79
C GLU A 462 33.51 -12.71 -9.01
N HIS A 463 33.36 -11.97 -7.93
CA HIS A 463 32.89 -10.60 -7.93
C HIS A 463 34.05 -9.63 -7.72
N ARG A 464 33.89 -8.40 -8.23
CA ARG A 464 34.83 -7.30 -8.05
C ARG A 464 34.08 -6.06 -7.60
N SER A 465 34.64 -5.33 -6.65
CA SER A 465 34.16 -4.02 -6.22
C SER A 465 35.14 -2.93 -6.65
N ASP A 466 34.60 -1.77 -7.04
CA ASP A 466 35.38 -0.58 -7.41
C ASP A 466 34.58 0.68 -7.07
N LEU A 467 34.94 1.32 -5.96
CA LEU A 467 34.29 2.53 -5.44
C LEU A 467 35.09 3.80 -5.76
N ASP A 468 35.73 3.86 -6.93
CA ASP A 468 36.47 5.04 -7.40
C ASP A 468 35.67 5.81 -8.47
N ALA A 469 34.97 6.86 -8.02
CA ALA A 469 34.17 7.72 -8.90
C ALA A 469 35.00 8.46 -9.98
N THR A 470 36.33 8.55 -9.83
CA THR A 470 37.18 9.21 -10.82
C THR A 470 37.29 8.40 -12.11
N LYS A 471 37.05 7.09 -12.06
CA LYS A 471 37.07 6.17 -13.19
C LYS A 471 35.83 6.24 -14.09
N LEU A 472 34.78 6.97 -13.67
CA LEU A 472 33.61 7.20 -14.52
C LEU A 472 33.96 8.10 -15.70
N VAL A 473 33.61 7.63 -16.89
CA VAL A 473 33.67 8.39 -18.14
C VAL A 473 32.32 9.05 -18.36
N PHE A 474 32.25 10.35 -18.09
CA PHE A 474 31.05 11.17 -18.27
C PHE A 474 31.45 12.47 -18.96
N THR A 475 31.36 12.49 -20.29
CA THR A 475 31.84 13.60 -21.13
C THR A 475 31.02 14.87 -20.94
N GLU A 476 31.56 16.04 -21.30
CA GLU A 476 30.83 17.32 -21.23
C GLU A 476 29.54 17.30 -22.06
N GLU A 477 29.54 16.62 -23.22
CA GLU A 477 28.34 16.44 -24.04
C GLU A 477 27.26 15.63 -23.29
N GLN A 478 27.65 14.52 -22.67
CA GLN A 478 26.73 13.70 -21.87
C GLN A 478 26.21 14.48 -20.66
N GLN A 479 27.07 15.23 -19.96
CA GLN A 479 26.65 16.08 -18.84
C GLN A 479 25.63 17.15 -19.28
N GLY A 480 25.85 17.77 -20.45
CA GLY A 480 24.90 18.71 -21.05
C GLY A 480 23.54 18.07 -21.32
N LYS A 481 23.53 16.88 -21.95
CA LYS A 481 22.31 16.10 -22.19
C LYS A 481 21.60 15.72 -20.90
N PHE A 482 22.33 15.22 -19.91
CA PHE A 482 21.76 14.83 -18.62
C PHE A 482 21.15 16.03 -17.89
N SER A 483 21.79 17.19 -17.92
CA SER A 483 21.26 18.43 -17.30
C SER A 483 19.92 18.87 -17.89
N GLN A 484 19.63 18.52 -19.16
CA GLN A 484 18.37 18.85 -19.81
C GLN A 484 17.26 17.84 -19.49
N TYR A 485 17.57 16.54 -19.61
CA TYR A 485 16.56 15.47 -19.57
C TYR A 485 16.37 14.85 -18.19
N VAL A 486 17.41 14.82 -17.35
CA VAL A 486 17.38 14.20 -16.02
C VAL A 486 16.94 15.22 -14.97
N LYS A 487 15.96 14.83 -14.16
CA LYS A 487 15.39 15.63 -13.07
C LYS A 487 16.03 15.34 -11.73
N SER A 488 16.42 14.10 -11.49
CA SER A 488 17.17 13.75 -10.28
C SER A 488 18.01 12.50 -10.51
N THR A 489 19.09 12.40 -9.76
CA THR A 489 20.00 11.26 -9.79
C THR A 489 20.11 10.65 -8.40
N ARG A 490 20.16 9.32 -8.32
CA ARG A 490 20.17 8.60 -7.04
C ARG A 490 20.96 7.30 -7.14
N VAL A 491 21.87 7.08 -6.20
CA VAL A 491 22.64 5.83 -6.03
C VAL A 491 22.38 5.28 -4.64
N ARG A 492 22.05 3.99 -4.52
CA ARG A 492 21.92 3.30 -3.23
C ARG A 492 22.54 1.92 -3.22
N ALA A 493 22.99 1.47 -2.06
CA ALA A 493 23.36 0.08 -1.80
C ALA A 493 23.24 -0.22 -0.30
N ALA A 494 23.39 -1.49 0.07
CA ALA A 494 23.57 -1.89 1.45
C ALA A 494 25.06 -2.06 1.78
N ARG A 495 25.43 -1.78 3.03
CA ARG A 495 26.71 -2.22 3.63
C ARG A 495 26.41 -2.86 4.97
N ASN A 496 27.15 -3.91 5.29
CA ASN A 496 27.02 -4.64 6.54
C ASN A 496 28.43 -4.80 7.13
N ILE A 497 28.52 -4.82 8.45
CA ILE A 497 29.72 -4.85 9.26
C ILE A 497 29.88 -6.26 9.81
N SER A 498 31.02 -6.87 9.49
CA SER A 498 31.42 -8.20 9.96
C SER A 498 31.48 -8.25 11.48
N GLY A 499 31.37 -9.46 12.03
CA GLY A 499 31.29 -9.70 13.48
C GLY A 499 29.89 -9.49 14.08
N TYR A 500 29.05 -8.63 13.49
CA TYR A 500 27.65 -8.44 13.91
C TYR A 500 26.67 -9.27 13.06
N SER A 501 25.49 -9.54 13.58
CA SER A 501 24.43 -10.24 12.84
C SER A 501 23.73 -9.30 11.83
N LEU A 502 23.18 -9.87 10.77
CA LEU A 502 22.27 -9.17 9.85
C LEU A 502 20.88 -8.99 10.51
N PRO A 503 20.06 -7.99 10.14
CA PRO A 503 18.79 -7.69 10.81
C PRO A 503 17.85 -8.88 11.03
N ALA A 504 17.79 -9.83 10.08
CA ALA A 504 17.00 -11.05 10.28
C ALA A 504 17.49 -11.87 11.48
N GLY A 505 18.80 -12.01 11.69
CA GLY A 505 19.38 -12.77 12.80
C GLY A 505 19.67 -11.94 14.05
N SER A 506 19.70 -10.62 13.96
CA SER A 506 20.25 -9.74 15.00
C SER A 506 19.52 -9.78 16.33
N SER A 507 20.30 -9.84 17.41
CA SER A 507 19.84 -9.48 18.76
C SER A 507 19.76 -7.94 18.91
N LYS A 508 19.19 -7.49 20.03
CA LYS A 508 19.18 -6.07 20.40
C LYS A 508 20.59 -5.50 20.55
N GLU A 509 21.51 -6.25 21.16
CA GLU A 509 22.90 -5.84 21.41
C GLU A 509 23.67 -5.65 20.10
N ASP A 510 23.57 -6.61 19.17
CA ASP A 510 24.19 -6.49 17.85
C ASP A 510 23.65 -5.26 17.10
N ARG A 511 22.34 -4.97 17.20
CA ARG A 511 21.73 -3.78 16.57
C ARG A 511 22.29 -2.48 17.13
N LEU A 512 22.39 -2.37 18.45
CA LEU A 512 22.93 -1.18 19.12
C LEU A 512 24.42 -1.00 18.80
N ALA A 513 25.20 -2.08 18.77
CA ALA A 513 26.61 -2.01 18.40
C ALA A 513 26.82 -1.55 16.95
N VAL A 514 25.98 -2.02 16.01
CA VAL A 514 25.96 -1.52 14.63
C VAL A 514 25.59 -0.04 14.57
N GLU A 515 24.58 0.39 15.33
CA GLU A 515 24.18 1.80 15.41
C GLU A 515 25.35 2.70 15.86
N ASP A 516 26.12 2.26 16.85
CA ASP A 516 27.29 3.00 17.35
C ASP A 516 28.40 3.15 16.30
N VAL A 517 28.70 2.08 15.55
CA VAL A 517 29.67 2.15 14.43
C VAL A 517 29.20 3.15 13.37
N LEU A 518 27.91 3.13 13.04
CA LEU A 518 27.35 4.02 12.02
C LEU A 518 27.37 5.49 12.47
N LYS A 519 27.06 5.77 13.75
CA LYS A 519 27.19 7.13 14.31
C LYS A 519 28.62 7.67 14.22
N GLU A 520 29.62 6.81 14.49
CA GLU A 520 31.04 7.18 14.33
C GLU A 520 31.38 7.48 12.87
N ALA A 521 30.90 6.64 11.93
CA ALA A 521 31.07 6.87 10.50
C ALA A 521 30.47 8.22 10.05
N PHE A 522 29.27 8.55 10.52
CA PHE A 522 28.61 9.82 10.19
C PHE A 522 29.39 11.02 10.73
N GLY A 523 29.91 10.93 11.95
CA GLY A 523 30.74 11.98 12.55
C GLY A 523 32.08 12.20 11.83
N ALA A 524 32.58 11.19 11.11
CA ALA A 524 33.82 11.25 10.34
C ALA A 524 33.64 11.73 8.89
N LEU A 525 32.41 12.04 8.44
CA LEU A 525 32.17 12.53 7.09
C LEU A 525 32.84 13.90 6.85
N PRO A 526 33.23 14.22 5.61
CA PRO A 526 33.69 15.57 5.26
C PRO A 526 32.64 16.63 5.62
N GLU A 527 33.08 17.86 5.91
CA GLU A 527 32.21 18.96 6.35
C GLU A 527 30.95 19.14 5.48
N ALA A 528 31.11 19.07 4.15
CA ALA A 528 29.99 19.20 3.20
C ALA A 528 28.94 18.07 3.28
N LEU A 529 29.28 16.93 3.91
CA LEU A 529 28.42 15.76 4.09
C LEU A 529 28.03 15.52 5.55
N GLN A 530 28.43 16.41 6.46
CA GLN A 530 27.99 16.36 7.85
C GLN A 530 26.48 16.54 7.96
N GLY A 531 25.91 15.95 9.00
CA GLY A 531 24.46 15.85 9.12
C GLY A 531 23.98 15.43 10.49
N THR A 532 22.71 15.08 10.55
CA THR A 532 22.05 14.69 11.80
C THR A 532 21.62 13.23 11.74
N TYR A 533 21.88 12.50 12.81
CA TYR A 533 21.33 11.17 13.05
C TYR A 533 20.08 11.27 13.93
N TYR A 534 18.99 10.66 13.46
CA TYR A 534 17.68 10.65 14.09
C TYR A 534 17.36 9.20 14.52
N PRO A 535 17.55 8.85 15.81
CA PRO A 535 17.12 7.55 16.32
C PRO A 535 15.59 7.46 16.27
N LEU A 536 15.04 6.37 15.73
CA LEU A 536 13.59 6.21 15.56
C LEU A 536 12.85 6.19 16.91
N GLY A 537 13.49 5.69 17.98
CA GLY A 537 12.90 5.65 19.32
C GLY A 537 12.78 7.00 20.02
N SER A 538 13.34 8.07 19.46
CA SER A 538 13.39 9.39 20.08
C SER A 538 13.04 10.53 19.12
N LEU A 539 12.26 10.25 18.08
CA LEU A 539 11.77 11.29 17.17
C LEU A 539 10.75 12.20 17.86
N SER A 540 10.89 13.52 17.69
CA SER A 540 9.79 14.44 17.94
C SER A 540 8.73 14.34 16.84
N ALA A 541 7.50 14.79 17.10
CA ALA A 541 6.44 14.81 16.09
C ALA A 541 6.82 15.64 14.84
N GLU A 542 7.55 16.74 15.03
CA GLU A 542 8.06 17.58 13.94
C GLU A 542 9.11 16.83 13.10
N GLN A 543 10.06 16.16 13.75
CA GLN A 543 11.08 15.34 13.07
C GLN A 543 10.44 14.18 12.31
N GLU A 544 9.45 13.50 12.91
CA GLU A 544 8.71 12.43 12.25
C GLU A 544 8.00 12.94 10.99
N GLN A 545 7.28 14.07 11.10
CA GLN A 545 6.59 14.69 9.98
C GLN A 545 7.55 15.12 8.86
N ASP A 546 8.68 15.72 9.20
CA ASP A 546 9.69 16.17 8.24
C ASP A 546 10.35 15.00 7.50
N LEU A 547 10.73 13.95 8.23
CA LEU A 547 11.29 12.73 7.65
C LEU A 547 10.26 12.01 6.77
N GLN A 548 8.98 12.03 7.15
CA GLN A 548 7.89 11.46 6.35
C GLN A 548 7.63 12.28 5.07
N ALA A 549 7.55 13.60 5.18
CA ALA A 549 7.35 14.51 4.05
C ALA A 549 8.50 14.44 3.04
N GLY A 550 9.73 14.24 3.51
CA GLY A 550 10.90 14.00 2.67
C GLY A 550 10.97 12.59 2.06
N GLY A 551 10.10 11.67 2.47
CA GLY A 551 10.14 10.27 2.03
C GLY A 551 11.35 9.49 2.59
N PHE A 552 11.90 9.93 3.72
CA PHE A 552 13.08 9.34 4.37
C PHE A 552 12.70 8.39 5.51
N LEU A 553 11.51 8.53 6.11
CA LEU A 553 11.06 7.69 7.21
C LEU A 553 10.67 6.28 6.74
N PHE A 554 11.39 5.25 7.21
CA PHE A 554 10.99 3.85 7.04
C PHE A 554 10.18 3.35 8.25
N GLN A 555 9.35 2.34 8.04
CA GLN A 555 8.32 1.90 8.99
C GLN A 555 8.63 0.51 9.55
N LYS A 556 8.06 0.16 10.73
CA LYS A 556 8.17 -1.21 11.27
C LYS A 556 7.63 -2.18 10.22
N PRO A 557 8.41 -3.20 9.80
CA PRO A 557 7.91 -4.14 8.82
C PRO A 557 6.76 -4.96 9.41
N GLY A 558 5.64 -5.01 8.69
CA GLY A 558 4.46 -5.77 9.10
C GLY A 558 4.69 -7.28 9.00
N PRO A 559 3.94 -8.12 9.74
CA PRO A 559 4.14 -9.57 9.74
C PRO A 559 3.95 -10.18 8.35
N MET A 560 3.11 -9.59 7.51
CA MET A 560 2.86 -10.05 6.13
C MET A 560 3.97 -9.69 5.13
N GLN A 561 4.92 -8.84 5.53
CA GLN A 561 6.07 -8.44 4.71
C GLN A 561 7.25 -9.37 4.92
N LEU A 562 8.19 -9.40 3.97
CA LEU A 562 9.40 -10.25 4.02
C LEU A 562 10.16 -10.04 5.34
N LEU A 563 10.48 -8.79 5.67
CA LEU A 563 11.30 -8.44 6.84
C LEU A 563 10.61 -8.78 8.16
N GLY A 564 9.28 -8.63 8.24
CA GLY A 564 8.51 -9.02 9.42
C GLY A 564 8.48 -10.54 9.60
N ALA A 565 8.28 -11.30 8.52
CA ALA A 565 8.31 -12.76 8.56
C ALA A 565 9.71 -13.34 8.78
N ALA A 566 10.76 -12.58 8.45
CA ALA A 566 12.17 -12.93 8.65
C ALA A 566 12.76 -12.47 9.99
N GLY A 567 11.96 -11.88 10.90
CA GLY A 567 12.41 -11.48 12.23
C GLY A 567 13.20 -10.16 12.30
N ALA A 568 13.33 -9.41 11.19
CA ALA A 568 14.03 -8.13 11.19
C ALA A 568 13.31 -7.02 11.98
N GLY A 569 12.01 -7.19 12.23
CA GLY A 569 11.18 -6.25 13.01
C GLY A 569 11.23 -6.40 14.54
N ARG A 570 12.03 -7.34 15.08
CA ARG A 570 12.15 -7.58 16.53
C ARG A 570 12.73 -6.38 17.28
N ASP A 571 12.35 -6.21 18.54
CA ASP A 571 12.84 -5.11 19.42
C ASP A 571 12.64 -3.71 18.82
N TRP A 572 11.60 -3.51 18.01
CA TRP A 572 11.38 -2.22 17.33
C TRP A 572 10.97 -1.13 18.33
N PRO A 573 11.50 0.12 18.23
CA PRO A 573 12.40 0.66 17.21
C PRO A 573 13.90 0.67 17.60
N GLU A 574 14.33 -0.14 18.57
CA GLU A 574 15.67 -0.01 19.16
C GLU A 574 16.81 -0.30 18.17
N GLY A 575 17.86 0.53 18.19
CA GLY A 575 18.98 0.43 17.25
C GLY A 575 18.66 0.91 15.83
N ARG A 576 17.46 1.43 15.56
CA ARG A 576 17.06 1.93 14.24
C ARG A 576 17.08 3.45 14.21
N GLY A 577 17.47 4.00 13.07
CA GLY A 577 17.50 5.44 12.87
C GLY A 577 17.82 5.82 11.44
N ILE A 578 17.78 7.12 11.21
CA ILE A 578 17.99 7.73 9.91
C ILE A 578 19.08 8.78 10.04
N PHE A 579 20.09 8.74 9.19
CA PHE A 579 21.03 9.86 9.02
C PHE A 579 20.74 10.57 7.71
N HIS A 580 20.74 11.90 7.70
CA HIS A 580 20.94 12.64 6.46
C HIS A 580 21.78 13.91 6.69
N ASN A 581 22.52 14.33 5.66
CA ASN A 581 23.18 15.64 5.66
C ASN A 581 22.18 16.78 5.49
N ASP A 582 22.60 18.00 5.80
CA ASP A 582 21.72 19.18 5.77
C ASP A 582 21.17 19.45 4.37
N ALA A 583 21.98 19.20 3.34
CA ALA A 583 21.58 19.32 1.94
C ALA A 583 20.65 18.20 1.45
N LYS A 584 20.40 17.17 2.27
CA LYS A 584 19.59 15.97 1.93
C LYS A 584 20.10 15.24 0.67
N THR A 585 21.41 15.31 0.41
CA THR A 585 22.09 14.68 -0.72
C THR A 585 22.81 13.38 -0.36
N VAL A 586 22.91 13.07 0.94
CA VAL A 586 23.41 11.81 1.50
C VAL A 586 22.49 11.38 2.65
N LEU A 587 22.08 10.12 2.64
CA LEU A 587 21.11 9.52 3.56
C LEU A 587 21.53 8.09 3.91
N CYS A 588 21.29 7.65 5.14
CA CYS A 588 21.49 6.28 5.58
C CYS A 588 20.32 5.80 6.44
N TRP A 589 19.76 4.63 6.12
CA TRP A 589 18.84 3.91 7.00
C TRP A 589 19.62 2.88 7.82
N CYS A 590 19.51 2.96 9.14
CA CYS A 590 20.19 2.08 10.09
C CYS A 590 19.26 0.94 10.53
N ASN A 591 19.71 -0.31 10.39
CA ASN A 591 19.05 -1.54 10.84
C ASN A 591 17.61 -1.76 10.32
N GLU A 592 17.40 -1.52 9.03
CA GLU A 592 16.11 -1.75 8.33
C GLU A 592 16.02 -3.17 7.74
N GLU A 593 16.37 -3.36 6.47
CA GLU A 593 16.55 -4.68 5.83
C GLU A 593 17.98 -5.21 6.04
N ASP A 594 18.94 -4.32 5.87
CA ASP A 594 20.38 -4.51 6.11
C ASP A 594 20.81 -3.59 7.26
N GLN A 595 22.01 -3.82 7.82
CA GLN A 595 22.56 -2.99 8.90
C GLN A 595 22.64 -1.52 8.50
N CYS A 596 23.03 -1.24 7.26
CA CYS A 596 22.83 0.08 6.70
C CYS A 596 22.47 0.07 5.21
N ARG A 597 21.52 0.92 4.84
CA ARG A 597 21.21 1.26 3.45
C ARG A 597 21.66 2.69 3.17
N ILE A 598 22.77 2.82 2.47
CA ILE A 598 23.38 4.10 2.12
C ILE A 598 22.85 4.61 0.79
N ILE A 599 22.59 5.92 0.73
CA ILE A 599 21.92 6.59 -0.38
C ILE A 599 22.63 7.92 -0.62
N ALA A 600 23.02 8.19 -1.86
CA ALA A 600 23.37 9.53 -2.32
C ALA A 600 22.40 9.95 -3.42
N MET A 601 22.00 11.21 -3.44
CA MET A 601 21.08 11.75 -4.44
C MET A 601 21.22 13.26 -4.59
N GLU A 602 20.67 13.80 -5.68
CA GLU A 602 20.43 15.22 -5.88
C GLU A 602 19.45 15.46 -7.03
N GLU A 603 18.93 16.68 -7.12
CA GLU A 603 18.24 17.17 -8.31
C GLU A 603 19.24 17.40 -9.46
N GLY A 604 18.80 17.15 -10.69
CA GLY A 604 19.63 17.20 -11.88
C GLY A 604 20.35 15.90 -12.21
N GLY A 605 21.28 16.00 -13.17
CA GLY A 605 21.91 14.88 -13.85
C GLY A 605 23.39 14.63 -13.51
N ASP A 606 23.94 15.20 -12.43
CA ASP A 606 25.35 15.00 -12.05
C ASP A 606 25.59 13.63 -11.38
N VAL A 607 25.63 12.60 -12.22
CA VAL A 607 25.87 11.21 -11.80
C VAL A 607 27.22 11.05 -11.10
N LYS A 608 28.25 11.80 -11.52
CA LYS A 608 29.61 11.67 -10.97
C LYS A 608 29.68 12.26 -9.57
N GLY A 609 29.05 13.41 -9.33
CA GLY A 609 28.92 14.01 -8.01
C GLY A 609 28.15 13.12 -7.04
N VAL A 610 26.98 12.60 -7.45
CA VAL A 610 26.20 11.65 -6.64
C VAL A 610 27.01 10.40 -6.30
N PHE A 611 27.68 9.78 -7.28
CA PHE A 611 28.46 8.58 -7.04
C PHE A 611 29.68 8.84 -6.15
N SER A 612 30.34 9.99 -6.29
CA SER A 612 31.44 10.39 -5.42
C SER A 612 31.00 10.49 -3.95
N ARG A 613 29.85 11.11 -3.66
CA ARG A 613 29.30 11.18 -2.29
C ARG A 613 28.92 9.80 -1.76
N PHE A 614 28.37 8.94 -2.61
CA PHE A 614 28.09 7.54 -2.26
C PHE A 614 29.36 6.79 -1.85
N CYS A 615 30.44 6.91 -2.62
CA CYS A 615 31.73 6.30 -2.30
C CYS A 615 32.31 6.82 -0.98
N GLN A 616 32.22 8.13 -0.73
CA GLN A 616 32.67 8.74 0.53
C GLN A 616 31.89 8.20 1.74
N LEU A 617 30.57 8.04 1.63
CA LEU A 617 29.76 7.44 2.70
C LEU A 617 30.11 5.95 2.91
N SER A 618 30.32 5.19 1.84
CA SER A 618 30.73 3.79 1.94
C SER A 618 32.12 3.64 2.59
N GLU A 619 33.07 4.51 2.26
CA GLU A 619 34.41 4.48 2.85
C GLU A 619 34.37 4.91 4.32
N ALA A 620 33.58 5.92 4.69
CA ALA A 620 33.44 6.33 6.09
C ALA A 620 32.92 5.17 6.98
N ILE A 621 31.96 4.39 6.50
CA ILE A 621 31.45 3.20 7.23
C ILE A 621 32.51 2.12 7.33
N LYS A 622 33.28 1.89 6.25
CA LYS A 622 34.41 0.95 6.26
C LYS A 622 35.47 1.36 7.29
N THR A 623 35.91 2.62 7.27
CA THR A 623 36.89 3.15 8.22
C THR A 623 36.41 3.06 9.66
N ALA A 624 35.15 3.38 9.93
CA ALA A 624 34.57 3.25 11.28
C ALA A 624 34.52 1.78 11.75
N ALA A 625 34.17 0.85 10.86
CA ALA A 625 34.20 -0.57 11.16
C ALA A 625 35.63 -1.06 11.47
N GLU A 626 36.61 -0.68 10.65
CA GLU A 626 38.04 -0.99 10.86
C GLU A 626 38.56 -0.40 12.18
N GLY A 627 38.12 0.80 12.55
CA GLY A 627 38.43 1.44 13.83
C GLY A 627 37.94 0.65 15.06
N LYS A 628 36.92 -0.19 14.90
CA LYS A 628 36.41 -1.12 15.92
C LYS A 628 36.97 -2.54 15.79
N GLY A 629 37.98 -2.74 14.94
CA GLY A 629 38.56 -4.05 14.66
C GLY A 629 37.65 -4.99 13.86
N GLN A 630 36.64 -4.43 13.17
CA GLN A 630 35.76 -5.16 12.25
C GLN A 630 36.10 -4.83 10.80
N ALA A 631 35.38 -5.43 9.86
CA ALA A 631 35.46 -5.11 8.44
C ALA A 631 34.03 -4.98 7.88
N LEU A 632 33.89 -4.59 6.62
CA LEU A 632 32.62 -4.79 5.92
C LEU A 632 32.44 -6.29 5.59
N MET A 633 31.21 -6.80 5.65
CA MET A 633 30.87 -8.14 5.22
C MET A 633 31.04 -8.26 3.70
N TYR A 634 32.12 -8.91 3.29
CA TYR A 634 32.49 -9.10 1.89
C TYR A 634 32.98 -10.53 1.67
N ASP A 635 32.63 -11.10 0.52
CA ASP A 635 33.11 -12.38 0.03
C ASP A 635 33.58 -12.22 -1.42
N GLU A 636 34.65 -12.92 -1.81
CA GLU A 636 35.25 -12.78 -3.15
C GLU A 636 34.31 -13.24 -4.27
N ARG A 637 33.43 -14.20 -4.00
CA ARG A 637 32.47 -14.73 -4.99
C ARG A 637 31.16 -13.96 -4.96
N LEU A 638 30.70 -13.58 -3.77
CA LEU A 638 29.38 -12.97 -3.56
C LEU A 638 29.41 -11.44 -3.44
N GLY A 639 30.57 -10.81 -3.31
CA GLY A 639 30.72 -9.38 -3.05
C GLY A 639 30.26 -8.96 -1.67
N PHE A 640 29.71 -7.76 -1.54
CA PHE A 640 29.08 -7.30 -0.29
C PHE A 640 27.89 -8.18 0.06
N LEU A 641 27.90 -8.68 1.29
CA LEU A 641 26.88 -9.58 1.80
C LEU A 641 25.73 -8.78 2.43
N GLY A 642 24.52 -9.32 2.40
CA GLY A 642 23.34 -8.70 2.98
C GLY A 642 22.23 -9.68 3.33
N THR A 643 21.19 -9.21 4.00
CA THR A 643 20.11 -10.07 4.54
C THR A 643 19.42 -10.89 3.45
N CYS A 644 19.22 -10.31 2.27
CA CYS A 644 18.58 -10.98 1.14
C CYS A 644 19.62 -11.31 0.05
N PRO A 645 19.65 -12.55 -0.48
CA PRO A 645 20.50 -12.92 -1.63
C PRO A 645 20.31 -12.05 -2.89
N SER A 646 19.20 -11.31 -3.01
CA SER A 646 18.99 -10.36 -4.11
C SER A 646 19.87 -9.11 -4.04
N ASN A 647 20.44 -8.79 -2.87
CA ASN A 647 21.23 -7.57 -2.64
C ASN A 647 22.75 -7.83 -2.62
N LEU A 648 23.19 -9.02 -3.01
CA LEU A 648 24.61 -9.39 -3.09
C LEU A 648 25.36 -8.65 -4.22
N GLY A 649 26.69 -8.80 -4.22
CA GLY A 649 27.60 -8.17 -5.17
C GLY A 649 27.90 -6.74 -4.73
N THR A 650 27.60 -5.78 -5.59
CA THR A 650 27.63 -4.36 -5.24
C THR A 650 26.47 -3.96 -4.33
N GLY A 651 25.34 -4.70 -4.42
CA GLY A 651 24.03 -4.26 -3.92
C GLY A 651 23.53 -2.95 -4.55
N LEU A 652 24.21 -2.43 -5.57
CA LEU A 652 24.07 -1.06 -6.04
C LEU A 652 22.92 -0.91 -7.02
N ARG A 653 22.04 0.04 -6.72
CA ARG A 653 21.05 0.59 -7.66
C ARG A 653 21.39 2.06 -7.91
N ALA A 654 21.96 2.34 -9.06
CA ALA A 654 22.08 3.67 -9.64
C ALA A 654 20.90 3.93 -10.57
N SER A 655 20.27 5.09 -10.39
CA SER A 655 19.03 5.46 -11.09
C SER A 655 19.00 6.95 -11.41
N VAL A 656 18.35 7.28 -12.51
CA VAL A 656 17.99 8.65 -12.87
C VAL A 656 16.49 8.76 -13.09
N MET A 657 15.90 9.87 -12.66
CA MET A 657 14.56 10.27 -13.03
C MET A 657 14.66 11.10 -14.30
N ILE A 658 14.29 10.54 -15.45
CA ILE A 658 14.43 11.16 -16.77
C ILE A 658 13.07 11.45 -17.40
N VAL A 659 12.94 12.55 -18.15
CA VAL A 659 11.73 12.89 -18.90
C VAL A 659 11.91 12.52 -20.38
N LEU A 660 11.09 11.62 -20.90
CA LEU A 660 11.18 11.11 -22.28
C LEU A 660 9.81 11.17 -22.99
N PRO A 661 9.32 12.35 -23.40
CA PRO A 661 7.97 12.52 -23.95
C PRO A 661 7.62 11.64 -25.17
N GLU A 662 8.56 11.47 -26.09
CA GLU A 662 8.38 10.73 -27.33
C GLU A 662 8.45 9.21 -27.11
N LEU A 663 9.46 8.71 -26.39
CA LEU A 663 9.52 7.31 -25.99
C LEU A 663 8.35 6.91 -25.08
N ASN A 664 7.79 7.84 -24.31
CA ASN A 664 6.60 7.60 -23.49
C ASN A 664 5.32 7.33 -24.33
N LYS A 665 5.32 7.66 -25.63
CA LYS A 665 4.23 7.28 -26.55
C LYS A 665 4.22 5.78 -26.85
N ASP A 666 5.35 5.10 -26.67
CA ASP A 666 5.48 3.64 -26.81
C ASP A 666 6.32 3.03 -25.66
N PRO A 667 5.72 2.79 -24.49
CA PRO A 667 6.43 2.23 -23.34
C PRO A 667 7.05 0.85 -23.60
N LYS A 668 6.47 0.04 -24.51
CA LYS A 668 7.03 -1.27 -24.86
C LYS A 668 8.36 -1.10 -25.58
N ARG A 669 8.43 -0.16 -26.51
CA ARG A 669 9.69 0.19 -27.18
C ARG A 669 10.72 0.70 -26.18
N LEU A 670 10.34 1.53 -25.20
CA LEU A 670 11.23 1.96 -24.13
C LEU A 670 11.78 0.74 -23.33
N GLU A 671 10.91 -0.18 -22.91
CA GLU A 671 11.31 -1.40 -22.21
C GLU A 671 12.27 -2.27 -23.03
N GLU A 672 12.03 -2.40 -24.33
CA GLU A 672 12.91 -3.14 -25.25
C GLU A 672 14.28 -2.47 -25.40
N ILE A 673 14.32 -1.14 -25.51
CA ILE A 673 15.58 -0.38 -25.57
C ILE A 673 16.33 -0.53 -24.26
N CYS A 674 15.69 -0.27 -23.12
CA CYS A 674 16.32 -0.42 -21.80
C CYS A 674 16.90 -1.82 -21.62
N ARG A 675 16.18 -2.88 -22.03
CA ARG A 675 16.66 -4.26 -21.94
C ARG A 675 17.97 -4.50 -22.72
N LYS A 676 18.16 -3.85 -23.88
CA LYS A 676 19.41 -3.97 -24.67
C LYS A 676 20.63 -3.39 -23.95
N TYR A 677 20.41 -2.43 -23.06
CA TYR A 677 21.45 -1.79 -22.25
C TYR A 677 21.51 -2.32 -20.81
N ASP A 678 20.83 -3.44 -20.52
CA ASP A 678 20.68 -3.99 -19.18
C ASP A 678 20.10 -3.02 -18.13
N LEU A 679 19.24 -2.12 -18.59
CA LEU A 679 18.52 -1.17 -17.76
C LEU A 679 17.09 -1.66 -17.47
N GLN A 680 16.52 -1.18 -16.38
CA GLN A 680 15.13 -1.40 -16.02
C GLN A 680 14.41 -0.05 -15.90
N PRO A 681 13.36 0.20 -16.70
CA PRO A 681 12.49 1.35 -16.53
C PRO A 681 11.41 1.08 -15.49
N ARG A 682 11.09 2.08 -14.67
CA ARG A 682 9.96 2.10 -13.73
C ARG A 682 9.24 3.45 -13.83
N GLY A 683 7.94 3.47 -13.51
CA GLY A 683 7.18 4.72 -13.52
C GLY A 683 7.62 5.71 -12.43
N SER A 684 6.99 6.88 -12.42
CA SER A 684 7.43 8.04 -11.63
C SER A 684 7.33 7.87 -10.11
N SER A 685 6.67 6.81 -9.62
CA SER A 685 6.55 6.47 -8.20
C SER A 685 7.15 5.10 -7.87
N GLY A 686 8.04 4.59 -8.73
CA GLY A 686 8.73 3.31 -8.52
C GLY A 686 8.08 2.12 -9.23
N GLU A 687 8.31 0.93 -8.70
CA GLU A 687 7.95 -0.35 -9.35
C GLU A 687 6.44 -0.46 -9.56
N HIS A 688 6.02 -0.82 -10.77
CA HIS A 688 4.61 -0.94 -11.16
C HIS A 688 3.77 0.36 -11.12
N SER A 689 4.41 1.53 -11.03
CA SER A 689 3.74 2.83 -11.18
C SER A 689 3.71 3.31 -12.63
N ALA A 690 2.82 4.26 -12.96
CA ALA A 690 2.78 4.91 -14.27
C ALA A 690 3.87 5.99 -14.38
N ALA A 691 4.38 6.24 -15.58
CA ALA A 691 5.30 7.34 -15.86
C ALA A 691 4.56 8.68 -16.03
N VAL A 692 4.10 9.28 -14.92
CA VAL A 692 3.34 10.53 -14.97
C VAL A 692 4.21 11.66 -15.49
N GLY A 693 3.74 12.39 -16.51
CA GLY A 693 4.49 13.45 -17.15
C GLY A 693 5.71 12.95 -17.94
N ALA A 694 5.65 11.72 -18.46
CA ALA A 694 6.75 11.05 -19.15
C ALA A 694 8.02 10.90 -18.30
N LYS A 695 7.89 10.93 -16.97
CA LYS A 695 8.98 10.74 -16.01
C LYS A 695 9.19 9.25 -15.74
N TRP A 696 10.40 8.78 -16.02
CA TRP A 696 10.81 7.39 -15.84
C TRP A 696 11.99 7.30 -14.86
N ASP A 697 11.93 6.36 -13.93
CA ASP A 697 13.06 5.89 -13.11
C ASP A 697 13.80 4.82 -13.91
N ILE A 698 14.95 5.19 -14.49
CA ILE A 698 15.80 4.27 -15.25
C ILE A 698 16.98 3.87 -14.38
N SER A 699 17.19 2.57 -14.19
CA SER A 699 18.25 2.05 -13.33
C SER A 699 18.96 0.82 -13.88
N ASN A 700 20.17 0.55 -13.39
CA ASN A 700 20.89 -0.68 -13.71
C ASN A 700 20.12 -1.91 -13.20
N LYS A 701 20.10 -3.00 -13.97
CA LYS A 701 19.43 -4.26 -13.59
C LYS A 701 20.31 -5.14 -12.70
N GLN A 702 21.58 -5.31 -13.05
CA GLN A 702 22.50 -6.21 -12.34
C GLN A 702 22.98 -5.63 -11.01
N ARG A 703 23.41 -6.53 -10.11
CA ARG A 703 24.01 -6.20 -8.80
C ARG A 703 25.34 -6.90 -8.58
N ILE A 704 25.45 -8.15 -9.04
CA ILE A 704 26.64 -9.00 -8.93
C ILE A 704 27.27 -9.25 -10.32
N GLY A 705 28.55 -9.66 -10.33
CA GLY A 705 29.36 -9.84 -11.55
C GLY A 705 29.96 -8.58 -12.19
N TYR A 706 29.64 -7.39 -11.68
CA TYR A 706 30.13 -6.09 -12.15
C TYR A 706 30.50 -5.20 -10.97
N SER A 707 31.52 -4.35 -11.10
CA SER A 707 31.85 -3.36 -10.08
C SER A 707 30.85 -2.21 -10.03
N GLU A 708 30.88 -1.43 -8.96
CA GLU A 708 30.05 -0.23 -8.83
C GLU A 708 30.29 0.77 -9.96
N VAL A 709 31.56 1.07 -10.29
CA VAL A 709 31.94 1.91 -11.43
C VAL A 709 31.34 1.39 -12.74
N GLU A 710 31.42 0.09 -13.02
CA GLU A 710 30.87 -0.49 -14.25
C GLU A 710 29.35 -0.38 -14.31
N LEU A 711 28.66 -0.59 -13.19
CA LEU A 711 27.19 -0.47 -13.14
C LEU A 711 26.72 0.97 -13.32
N VAL A 712 27.43 1.94 -12.73
CA VAL A 712 27.13 3.36 -12.93
C VAL A 712 27.46 3.78 -14.36
N GLN A 713 28.59 3.32 -14.92
CA GLN A 713 28.95 3.60 -16.32
C GLN A 713 27.91 3.02 -17.30
N LYS A 714 27.46 1.77 -17.09
CA LYS A 714 26.38 1.17 -17.89
C LYS A 714 25.10 2.01 -17.86
N MET A 715 24.76 2.56 -16.69
CA MET A 715 23.60 3.46 -16.56
C MET A 715 23.81 4.76 -17.34
N ILE A 716 24.99 5.40 -17.23
CA ILE A 716 25.34 6.60 -18.00
C ILE A 716 25.22 6.34 -19.50
N ASP A 717 25.82 5.25 -19.99
CA ASP A 717 25.86 4.91 -21.40
C ASP A 717 24.45 4.60 -21.94
N GLY A 718 23.68 3.77 -21.22
CA GLY A 718 22.33 3.41 -21.61
C GLY A 718 21.37 4.60 -21.62
N VAL A 719 21.47 5.50 -20.62
CA VAL A 719 20.66 6.73 -20.58
C VAL A 719 21.08 7.71 -21.69
N THR A 720 22.36 7.82 -22.00
CA THR A 720 22.84 8.61 -23.14
C THR A 720 22.17 8.15 -24.44
N GLN A 721 22.06 6.84 -24.65
CA GLN A 721 21.41 6.26 -25.83
C GLN A 721 19.90 6.51 -25.83
N LEU A 722 19.23 6.45 -24.68
CA LEU A 722 17.82 6.82 -24.56
C LEU A 722 17.57 8.27 -24.95
N ILE A 723 18.43 9.21 -24.52
CA ILE A 723 18.33 10.62 -24.89
C ILE A 723 18.53 10.80 -26.40
N SER A 724 19.51 10.12 -27.00
CA SER A 724 19.72 10.20 -28.45
C SER A 724 18.49 9.75 -29.25
N ILE A 725 17.86 8.65 -28.84
CA ILE A 725 16.65 8.13 -29.50
C ILE A 725 15.47 9.09 -29.30
N GLU A 726 15.34 9.67 -28.11
CA GLU A 726 14.32 10.68 -27.80
C GLU A 726 14.47 11.91 -28.70
N GLU A 727 15.69 12.40 -28.90
CA GLU A 727 16.01 13.52 -29.79
C GLU A 727 15.67 13.22 -31.26
N GLU A 728 16.01 12.02 -31.74
CA GLU A 728 15.66 11.57 -33.09
C GLU A 728 14.14 11.50 -33.31
N LEU A 729 13.41 10.97 -32.34
CA LEU A 729 11.94 10.90 -32.40
C LEU A 729 11.30 12.29 -32.37
N ALA A 730 11.82 13.19 -31.52
CA ALA A 730 11.34 14.56 -31.45
C ALA A 730 11.59 15.31 -32.77
N ALA A 731 12.78 15.14 -33.37
CA ALA A 731 13.11 15.72 -34.67
C ALA A 731 12.21 15.18 -35.79
N ALA A 732 11.96 13.86 -35.82
CA ALA A 732 11.06 13.24 -36.79
C ALA A 732 9.62 13.73 -36.63
N ALA A 733 9.14 13.88 -35.39
CA ALA A 733 7.82 14.42 -35.09
C ALA A 733 7.68 15.89 -35.54
N ALA A 734 8.70 16.71 -35.31
CA ALA A 734 8.73 18.10 -35.75
C ALA A 734 8.75 18.22 -37.29
N ALA A 735 9.53 17.38 -37.97
CA ALA A 735 9.58 17.34 -39.43
C ALA A 735 8.24 16.92 -40.05
N ALA A 736 7.56 15.94 -39.45
CA ALA A 736 6.22 15.51 -39.88
C ALA A 736 5.16 16.60 -39.69
N ALA A 737 5.27 17.42 -38.64
CA ALA A 737 4.37 18.55 -38.39
C ALA A 737 4.62 19.74 -39.35
N GLY A 738 5.86 19.96 -39.79
CA GLY A 738 6.24 21.06 -40.70
C GLY A 738 5.99 20.80 -42.19
N GLY A 739 5.73 19.55 -42.60
CA GLY A 739 5.52 19.16 -44.01
C GLY A 739 4.11 19.40 -44.56
N GLY A 740 3.18 19.96 -43.79
CA GLY A 740 1.75 20.07 -44.12
C GLY A 740 1.30 21.32 -44.89
N GLU A 741 2.14 22.35 -45.06
CA GLU A 741 1.74 23.65 -45.66
C GLU A 741 2.32 23.94 -47.05
N GLY A 742 2.82 22.93 -47.77
CA GLY A 742 3.58 23.15 -49.03
C GLY A 742 2.93 22.68 -50.33
N GLY A 743 1.60 22.50 -50.41
CA GLY A 743 1.01 21.74 -51.53
C GLY A 743 -0.40 22.11 -51.98
N ALA A 744 -0.72 23.41 -52.16
CA ALA A 744 -1.88 23.79 -52.98
C ALA A 744 -1.70 25.18 -53.59
N GLY A 745 -1.60 25.25 -54.92
CA GLY A 745 -1.91 26.46 -55.68
C GLY A 745 -0.74 27.05 -56.47
N GLN A 746 -0.51 26.51 -57.67
CA GLN A 746 -0.42 27.35 -58.87
C GLN A 746 -0.44 26.46 -60.13
N GLY A 747 -1.61 26.41 -60.75
CA GLY A 747 -1.83 25.87 -62.08
C GLY A 747 -3.12 26.45 -62.64
N GLY A 748 -3.00 27.34 -63.63
CA GLY A 748 -4.09 27.67 -64.56
C GLY A 748 -4.33 29.17 -64.80
N SER A 749 -3.94 29.62 -66.01
CA SER A 749 -4.61 30.58 -66.93
C SER A 749 -5.11 31.92 -66.37
N GLY A 750 -4.79 33.08 -66.93
CA GLY A 750 -4.76 33.46 -68.34
C GLY A 750 -5.65 34.72 -68.53
N ASP A 751 -5.25 35.59 -69.46
CA ASP A 751 -5.95 36.76 -70.02
C ASP A 751 -6.11 38.04 -69.18
N SER A 752 -5.25 39.03 -69.46
CA SER A 752 -5.60 40.26 -70.22
C SER A 752 -4.38 41.14 -70.42
#